data_AF-A0A8J7ZQ45-F1
#
_entry.id   AF-A0A8J7ZQ45-F1
#
_cell.length_a   1.000
_cell.length_b   1.000
_cell.length_c   1.000
_cell.angle_alpha   90.00
_cell.angle_beta   90.00
_cell.angle_gamma   90.00
#
_symmetry.space_group_name_H-M   'P 1'
#
loop_
_entity.id
_entity.type
_entity.pdbx_description
1 polymer ?
#
loop_
_entity_poly.entity_id
_entity_poly.type
_entity_poly.pdbx_seq_one_letter_code
_entity_poly.pdbx_strand_id
1 'polypeptide(L)'
;MVPISRRRLLVAGGITAAAGCLSTAPDERSNGTDDPTTDNETTTDEDSGLPDALVEALGVLPAEVDGERPSRVVVISPDPDEQYGESVADQFGLDPSSVDYGVSATYDEQSASIVAFSGSYDPADASVEDDLATGTVDGQLVAAMGYDDGEQWTGGIDAARSAAEGSTASLADSDRIATVVEPVVDEQLVRVITRFDGERSYRRWESLDADAVDAVAVASTELGERTSRQTFVALFSDESSVDAETLRTAVENNWGEGIQERSVETDGRRGVVTITYEQPPQPDRDASPDAHFDIEYDDGAAEATVTHRSGESVGAEELTVKVDGEPTDAQFADEYDTVEAGDAITVAADPFSHVRVRWEDPEDEETFDHLADRIAYDRSSFETAYAVDAERVTITYTGDQPADTDRLEVDHRRDVRDDDAYERPEETPVSEYHETLTAGDEIVVEGVTPGDRVSISCTVEVGNGAYGTSVVSVAARPSGYFAVERENGETSLVYAGDAGHAAIDASVDEYRVLVDGEPAATQFADRYDELSEGDAIDLDADLGAEVTVEWVGADERMEVTSQVVTPDVSFAFDTLDDGRVEITHDGGEPVDAGDLTVTFHGDGPSEDTVAWGESGETVEEGDSITVEVPDDARYVIVQHGDRGLDGERLED
;
A
#
# COMPACT_ATOMS: atom_id res chain seq x y z
N MET A 1 14.13 18.73 0.51
CA MET A 1 13.04 19.64 0.92
C MET A 1 11.96 19.47 -0.14
N VAL A 2 11.05 18.53 0.11
CA VAL A 2 10.14 17.95 -0.90
C VAL A 2 8.84 18.76 -0.91
N PRO A 3 8.29 19.16 -2.08
CA PRO A 3 6.98 19.79 -2.13
C PRO A 3 5.88 18.78 -1.81
N ILE A 4 5.04 19.14 -0.84
CA ILE A 4 3.96 18.36 -0.25
C ILE A 4 2.72 18.49 -1.15
N SER A 5 2.67 17.79 -2.29
CA SER A 5 1.51 17.88 -3.22
C SER A 5 0.64 16.61 -3.27
N ARG A 6 0.68 15.76 -2.24
CA ARG A 6 -0.20 14.56 -2.15
C ARG A 6 -0.95 14.46 -0.82
N ARG A 7 -1.48 15.56 -0.30
CA ARG A 7 -2.45 15.54 0.81
C ARG A 7 -3.88 15.63 0.27
N ARG A 8 -4.27 14.61 -0.51
CA ARG A 8 -5.68 14.41 -0.86
C ARG A 8 -6.46 14.18 0.42
N LEU A 9 -7.41 15.08 0.71
CA LEU A 9 -8.45 15.06 1.74
C LEU A 9 -8.62 13.73 2.51
N LEU A 10 -7.70 13.46 3.44
CA LEU A 10 -7.57 12.21 4.22
C LEU A 10 -8.76 11.96 5.17
N VAL A 11 -9.72 12.89 5.26
CA VAL A 11 -10.94 12.74 6.04
C VAL A 11 -11.92 11.74 5.38
N ALA A 12 -11.94 11.66 4.05
CA ALA A 12 -12.84 10.77 3.30
C ALA A 12 -12.23 9.37 3.07
N GLY A 13 -10.96 9.28 2.69
CA GLY A 13 -10.23 8.03 2.45
C GLY A 13 -9.26 7.68 3.57
N GLY A 14 -9.73 7.01 4.62
CA GLY A 14 -8.88 6.24 5.54
C GLY A 14 -7.73 6.98 6.26
N ILE A 15 -8.04 7.80 7.28
CA ILE A 15 -7.14 7.83 8.45
C ILE A 15 -7.29 6.46 9.13
N THR A 16 -6.45 5.51 8.77
CA THR A 16 -6.09 4.37 9.64
C THR A 16 -5.90 4.94 11.04
N ALA A 17 -6.37 4.27 12.10
CA ALA A 17 -5.97 4.66 13.46
C ALA A 17 -4.47 4.98 13.40
N ALA A 18 -4.10 6.23 13.70
CA ALA A 18 -2.74 6.68 13.57
C ALA A 18 -1.92 5.82 14.52
N ALA A 19 -1.30 4.78 13.96
CA ALA A 19 -0.17 4.09 14.53
C ALA A 19 1.12 4.52 13.81
N GLY A 20 1.08 5.60 13.02
CA GLY A 20 2.23 6.09 12.28
C GLY A 20 2.12 7.58 12.00
N CYS A 21 3.22 8.28 12.26
CA CYS A 21 3.52 9.69 12.00
C CYS A 21 3.13 10.68 13.11
N LEU A 22 3.91 10.70 14.19
CA LEU A 22 4.15 11.90 14.99
C LEU A 22 5.66 12.11 15.14
N SER A 23 6.14 13.25 14.63
CA SER A 23 7.53 13.70 14.74
C SER A 23 7.75 14.43 16.06
N THR A 24 8.87 14.15 16.70
CA THR A 24 9.36 14.71 17.96
C THR A 24 9.49 16.24 17.96
N ALA A 25 8.93 16.89 18.99
CA ALA A 25 9.24 18.28 19.36
C ALA A 25 9.41 18.40 20.89
N PRO A 26 10.33 19.26 21.37
CA PRO A 26 10.91 19.15 22.70
C PRO A 26 10.04 19.72 23.85
N ASP A 27 10.11 19.02 24.98
CA ASP A 27 9.53 19.33 26.28
C ASP A 27 9.74 20.77 26.80
N GLU A 28 8.65 21.48 27.08
CA GLU A 28 8.56 22.46 28.17
C GLU A 28 7.16 22.48 28.81
N ARG A 29 6.83 21.50 29.67
CA ARG A 29 5.60 21.55 30.50
C ARG A 29 5.79 22.37 31.77
N SER A 30 4.93 23.39 31.94
CA SER A 30 4.70 24.09 33.22
C SER A 30 3.45 23.54 33.89
N ASN A 31 3.61 22.99 35.10
CA ASN A 31 2.55 22.40 35.90
C ASN A 31 1.59 23.49 36.44
N GLY A 32 0.34 23.48 36.00
CA GLY A 32 -0.76 24.27 36.56
C GLY A 32 -1.98 23.41 36.83
N THR A 33 -2.18 23.03 38.10
CA THR A 33 -3.38 22.33 38.57
C THR A 33 -4.49 23.35 38.79
N ASP A 34 -5.56 23.30 37.98
CA ASP A 34 -6.83 23.96 38.31
C ASP A 34 -8.01 22.99 38.06
N ASP A 35 -8.85 22.90 39.10
CA ASP A 35 -9.99 22.01 39.29
C ASP A 35 -11.27 22.84 39.02
N PRO A 36 -12.13 22.51 38.02
CA PRO A 36 -13.37 23.24 37.84
C PRO A 36 -14.53 22.52 38.54
N THR A 37 -15.15 23.27 39.44
CA THR A 37 -16.38 22.93 40.15
C THR A 37 -17.58 23.15 39.22
N THR A 38 -18.43 22.13 39.10
CA THR A 38 -19.66 22.14 38.30
C THR A 38 -20.76 22.95 39.00
N ASP A 39 -21.22 24.04 38.39
CA ASP A 39 -22.49 24.70 38.72
C ASP A 39 -23.51 24.44 37.62
N ASN A 40 -24.63 23.86 38.02
CA ASN A 40 -25.69 23.35 37.17
C ASN A 40 -26.89 24.32 37.27
N GLU A 41 -27.17 25.10 36.23
CA GLU A 41 -28.44 25.83 36.08
C GLU A 41 -29.22 25.30 34.88
N THR A 42 -30.42 24.81 35.19
CA THR A 42 -31.34 24.14 34.28
C THR A 42 -32.14 25.17 33.48
N THR A 43 -32.07 25.10 32.15
CA THR A 43 -33.09 25.66 31.24
C THR A 43 -33.65 24.57 30.37
N THR A 44 -34.96 24.66 30.13
CA THR A 44 -35.81 23.65 29.49
C THR A 44 -36.16 24.14 28.10
N ASP A 45 -35.55 23.54 27.10
CA ASP A 45 -36.12 23.29 25.77
C ASP A 45 -35.73 21.82 25.45
N GLU A 46 -36.53 21.10 24.67
CA GLU A 46 -36.22 19.72 24.26
C GLU A 46 -35.11 19.75 23.19
N ASP A 47 -33.96 20.30 23.58
CA ASP A 47 -32.75 20.45 22.78
C ASP A 47 -32.10 19.08 22.58
N SER A 48 -31.73 18.80 21.34
CA SER A 48 -30.70 17.80 21.02
C SER A 48 -29.54 18.00 22.00
N GLY A 49 -29.09 16.95 22.69
CA GLY A 49 -27.96 17.02 23.63
C GLY A 49 -26.61 17.38 23.01
N LEU A 50 -26.59 17.86 21.77
CA LEU A 50 -25.41 18.27 21.00
C LEU A 50 -25.16 19.78 21.17
N PRO A 51 -23.90 20.25 21.16
CA PRO A 51 -23.54 21.66 21.14
C PRO A 51 -24.09 22.39 19.91
N ASP A 52 -24.50 23.65 20.09
CA ASP A 52 -25.07 24.50 19.03
C ASP A 52 -24.17 24.55 17.78
N ALA A 53 -22.85 24.70 17.95
CA ALA A 53 -21.90 24.76 16.84
C ALA A 53 -21.88 23.45 16.02
N LEU A 54 -21.95 22.30 16.68
CA LEU A 54 -22.03 21.01 16.00
C LEU A 54 -23.37 20.84 15.28
N VAL A 55 -24.47 21.28 15.91
CA VAL A 55 -25.80 21.30 15.26
C VAL A 55 -25.78 22.18 14.02
N GLU A 56 -25.10 23.32 14.07
CA GLU A 56 -24.91 24.23 12.94
C GLU A 56 -24.18 23.53 11.79
N ALA A 57 -23.02 22.91 12.06
CA ALA A 57 -22.24 22.19 11.05
C ALA A 57 -22.98 20.97 10.47
N LEU A 58 -23.73 20.23 11.29
CA LEU A 58 -24.58 19.13 10.81
C LEU A 58 -25.81 19.63 10.03
N GLY A 59 -26.27 20.85 10.30
CA GLY A 59 -27.44 21.46 9.69
C GLY A 59 -27.27 21.80 8.22
N VAL A 60 -26.03 22.06 7.79
CA VAL A 60 -25.71 22.30 6.37
C VAL A 60 -25.43 21.02 5.59
N LEU A 61 -25.21 19.87 6.25
CA LEU A 61 -24.96 18.61 5.58
C LEU A 61 -26.29 17.89 5.26
N PRO A 62 -26.55 17.53 3.99
CA PRO A 62 -27.80 16.89 3.61
C PRO A 62 -27.90 15.46 4.14
N ALA A 63 -29.07 15.04 4.61
CA ALA A 63 -29.30 13.65 5.02
C ALA A 63 -29.35 12.67 3.83
N GLU A 64 -29.60 13.18 2.63
CA GLU A 64 -29.71 12.43 1.39
C GLU A 64 -29.33 13.33 0.20
N VAL A 65 -28.51 12.82 -0.72
CA VAL A 65 -28.16 13.47 -1.99
C VAL A 65 -28.46 12.47 -3.10
N ASP A 66 -29.24 12.86 -4.10
CA ASP A 66 -29.61 12.02 -5.25
C ASP A 66 -30.20 10.63 -4.90
N GLY A 67 -30.84 10.52 -3.73
CA GLY A 67 -31.44 9.27 -3.23
C GLY A 67 -30.48 8.43 -2.37
N GLU A 68 -29.26 8.91 -2.17
CA GLU A 68 -28.21 8.26 -1.40
C GLU A 68 -28.02 8.92 -0.04
N ARG A 69 -27.96 8.11 1.00
CA ARG A 69 -27.66 8.56 2.36
C ARG A 69 -26.15 8.49 2.56
N PRO A 70 -25.57 9.32 3.43
CA PRO A 70 -24.16 9.21 3.69
C PRO A 70 -23.88 7.86 4.34
N SER A 71 -22.82 7.17 3.90
CA SER A 71 -22.33 5.90 4.46
C SER A 71 -21.46 6.13 5.69
N ARG A 72 -20.83 7.31 5.76
CA ARG A 72 -19.92 7.72 6.84
C ARG A 72 -20.09 9.21 7.14
N VAL A 73 -20.03 9.55 8.43
CA VAL A 73 -19.93 10.92 8.93
C VAL A 73 -18.71 11.01 9.84
N VAL A 74 -17.91 12.06 9.70
CA VAL A 74 -16.76 12.34 10.56
C VAL A 74 -16.97 13.71 11.20
N VAL A 75 -16.86 13.79 12.52
CA VAL A 75 -16.90 15.02 13.30
C VAL A 75 -15.53 15.20 13.93
N ILE A 76 -14.97 16.41 13.79
CA ILE A 76 -13.68 16.78 14.32
C ILE A 76 -13.88 18.03 15.16
N SER A 77 -13.56 17.95 16.44
CA SER A 77 -13.36 19.12 17.29
C SER A 77 -11.88 19.49 17.17
N PRO A 78 -11.52 20.63 16.56
CA PRO A 78 -10.13 21.04 16.48
C PRO A 78 -9.55 21.23 17.88
N ASP A 79 -8.45 20.53 18.15
CA ASP A 79 -7.65 20.75 19.34
C ASP A 79 -6.58 21.82 19.03
N PRO A 80 -6.44 22.89 19.84
CA PRO A 80 -5.41 23.90 19.63
C PRO A 80 -3.97 23.38 19.80
N ASP A 81 -3.76 22.17 20.33
CA ASP A 81 -2.44 21.59 20.59
C ASP A 81 -1.94 20.60 19.50
N GLU A 82 -2.49 20.67 18.27
CA GLU A 82 -2.00 20.04 17.01
C GLU A 82 -1.24 18.71 17.18
N GLN A 83 -1.93 17.58 17.36
CA GLN A 83 -1.29 16.25 17.38
C GLN A 83 -1.80 15.28 16.28
N TYR A 84 -2.93 15.55 15.63
CA TYR A 84 -3.42 14.77 14.48
C TYR A 84 -3.06 15.42 13.13
N GLY A 85 -1.78 15.46 12.77
CA GLY A 85 -1.34 16.02 11.48
C GLY A 85 -1.79 17.48 11.24
N GLU A 86 -1.74 17.96 9.99
CA GLU A 86 -2.41 19.23 9.63
C GLU A 86 -3.90 19.09 9.92
N SER A 87 -4.45 20.01 10.72
CA SER A 87 -5.88 20.08 10.99
C SER A 87 -6.63 20.13 9.66
N VAL A 88 -7.84 19.55 9.63
CA VAL A 88 -8.71 19.71 8.45
C VAL A 88 -8.95 21.19 8.17
N ALA A 89 -8.92 22.05 9.20
CA ALA A 89 -8.93 23.50 9.03
C ALA A 89 -7.72 24.02 8.24
N ASP A 90 -6.50 23.52 8.49
CA ASP A 90 -5.27 23.95 7.82
C ASP A 90 -5.28 23.64 6.32
N GLN A 91 -5.90 22.52 5.92
CA GLN A 91 -6.09 22.17 4.51
C GLN A 91 -6.91 23.23 3.75
N PHE A 92 -7.80 23.93 4.46
CA PHE A 92 -8.57 25.04 3.93
C PHE A 92 -7.97 26.41 4.29
N GLY A 93 -6.75 26.46 4.84
CA GLY A 93 -6.10 27.70 5.28
C GLY A 93 -6.82 28.43 6.43
N LEU A 94 -7.71 27.74 7.14
CA LEU A 94 -8.43 28.28 8.28
C LEU A 94 -7.58 28.13 9.55
N ASP A 95 -7.60 29.14 10.41
CA ASP A 95 -6.97 29.06 11.73
C ASP A 95 -7.70 28.02 12.60
N PRO A 96 -7.05 26.92 13.03
CA PRO A 96 -7.72 25.86 13.77
C PRO A 96 -8.41 26.34 15.05
N SER A 97 -7.85 27.38 15.70
CA SER A 97 -8.41 27.95 16.94
C SER A 97 -9.70 28.76 16.73
N SER A 98 -10.03 29.07 15.47
CA SER A 98 -11.24 29.80 15.07
C SER A 98 -12.37 28.89 14.58
N VAL A 99 -12.11 27.59 14.42
CA VAL A 99 -13.09 26.56 14.08
C VAL A 99 -13.55 25.90 15.38
N ASP A 100 -14.85 25.71 15.57
CA ASP A 100 -15.42 24.97 16.70
C ASP A 100 -15.64 23.49 16.34
N TYR A 101 -16.09 23.20 15.11
CA TYR A 101 -16.24 21.84 14.57
C TYR A 101 -16.02 21.81 13.06
N GLY A 102 -15.38 20.74 12.58
CA GLY A 102 -15.40 20.33 11.18
C GLY A 102 -16.18 19.03 11.02
N VAL A 103 -17.11 18.96 10.07
CA VAL A 103 -17.93 17.77 9.81
C VAL A 103 -17.85 17.39 8.34
N SER A 104 -17.61 16.11 8.06
CA SER A 104 -17.61 15.54 6.71
C SER A 104 -18.65 14.44 6.60
N ALA A 105 -19.40 14.41 5.51
CA ALA A 105 -20.31 13.34 5.15
C ALA A 105 -19.94 12.76 3.78
N THR A 106 -19.80 11.44 3.70
CA THR A 106 -19.45 10.72 2.47
C THR A 106 -20.67 9.99 1.94
N TYR A 107 -21.00 10.22 0.67
CA TYR A 107 -22.12 9.69 -0.08
C TYR A 107 -21.57 8.73 -1.16
N ASP A 108 -22.21 7.56 -1.28
CA ASP A 108 -21.77 6.43 -2.12
C ASP A 108 -20.47 5.71 -1.67
N GLU A 109 -20.23 4.53 -2.25
CA GLU A 109 -19.14 3.60 -1.95
C GLU A 109 -17.79 4.04 -2.56
N GLN A 110 -17.81 5.01 -3.49
CA GLN A 110 -16.64 5.53 -4.22
C GLN A 110 -16.24 6.97 -3.82
N SER A 111 -16.72 7.49 -2.68
CA SER A 111 -16.14 8.63 -1.92
C SER A 111 -16.57 10.07 -2.24
N ALA A 112 -17.72 10.32 -2.88
CA ALA A 112 -18.23 11.70 -2.99
C ALA A 112 -18.48 12.27 -1.58
N SER A 113 -17.96 13.45 -1.27
CA SER A 113 -17.96 13.95 0.12
C SER A 113 -18.31 15.43 0.20
N ILE A 114 -19.02 15.81 1.25
CA ILE A 114 -19.34 17.20 1.60
C ILE A 114 -18.75 17.49 2.98
N VAL A 115 -17.97 18.56 3.10
CA VAL A 115 -17.36 19.03 4.34
C VAL A 115 -17.95 20.39 4.69
N ALA A 116 -18.23 20.60 5.98
CA ALA A 116 -18.69 21.86 6.54
C ALA A 116 -17.94 22.19 7.83
N PHE A 117 -17.78 23.47 8.11
CA PHE A 117 -17.15 23.95 9.34
C PHE A 117 -18.06 24.96 10.05
N SER A 118 -18.07 24.90 11.38
CA SER A 118 -18.68 25.91 12.25
C SER A 118 -17.59 26.60 13.05
N GLY A 119 -17.74 27.89 13.33
CA GLY A 119 -16.75 28.63 14.09
C GLY A 119 -16.89 30.14 14.00
N SER A 120 -15.85 30.84 14.46
CA SER A 120 -15.74 32.29 14.43
C SER A 120 -14.87 32.84 13.27
N TYR A 121 -14.46 31.96 12.35
CA TYR A 121 -13.65 32.30 11.18
C TYR A 121 -14.45 33.04 10.09
N ASP A 122 -13.74 33.69 9.17
CA ASP A 122 -14.34 34.26 7.95
C ASP A 122 -14.17 33.26 6.79
N PRO A 123 -15.25 32.72 6.20
CA PRO A 123 -15.15 31.80 5.05
C PRO A 123 -14.38 32.38 3.85
N ALA A 124 -14.25 33.71 3.75
CA ALA A 124 -13.47 34.36 2.70
C ALA A 124 -11.95 34.23 2.87
N ASP A 125 -11.48 33.86 4.07
CA ASP A 125 -10.06 33.64 4.35
C ASP A 125 -9.61 32.21 3.97
N ALA A 126 -10.54 31.34 3.58
CA ALA A 126 -10.24 29.97 3.18
C ALA A 126 -9.40 29.92 1.88
N SER A 127 -8.35 29.09 1.89
CA SER A 127 -7.55 28.73 0.72
C SER A 127 -7.95 27.32 0.30
N VAL A 128 -8.45 27.17 -0.92
CA VAL A 128 -8.97 25.87 -1.39
C VAL A 128 -8.38 25.51 -2.75
N GLU A 129 -8.08 24.22 -2.92
CA GLU A 129 -7.57 23.65 -4.15
C GLU A 129 -8.60 23.73 -5.29
N ASP A 130 -8.11 23.80 -6.54
CA ASP A 130 -8.92 24.06 -7.74
C ASP A 130 -9.86 22.89 -8.11
N ASP A 131 -9.66 21.71 -7.53
CA ASP A 131 -10.42 20.48 -7.77
C ASP A 131 -11.64 20.32 -6.83
N LEU A 132 -11.79 21.20 -5.83
CA LEU A 132 -12.94 21.20 -4.92
C LEU A 132 -14.01 22.22 -5.34
N ALA A 133 -15.27 21.81 -5.32
CA ALA A 133 -16.37 22.77 -5.33
C ALA A 133 -16.47 23.40 -3.95
N THR A 134 -16.51 24.73 -3.85
CA THR A 134 -16.66 25.43 -2.57
C THR A 134 -17.76 26.48 -2.59
N GLY A 135 -18.29 26.79 -1.42
CA GLY A 135 -19.24 27.87 -1.25
C GLY A 135 -19.45 28.24 0.20
N THR A 136 -20.07 29.40 0.42
CA THR A 136 -20.55 29.79 1.74
C THR A 136 -22.05 29.46 1.85
N VAL A 137 -22.42 28.68 2.86
CA VAL A 137 -23.80 28.28 3.15
C VAL A 137 -24.11 28.65 4.59
N ASP A 138 -25.13 29.48 4.81
CA ASP A 138 -25.50 30.04 6.13
C ASP A 138 -24.34 30.66 6.95
N GLY A 139 -23.34 31.22 6.26
CA GLY A 139 -22.16 31.81 6.91
C GLY A 139 -21.03 30.80 7.17
N GLN A 140 -21.22 29.53 6.84
CA GLN A 140 -20.23 28.47 6.96
C GLN A 140 -19.52 28.20 5.64
N LEU A 141 -18.27 27.74 5.73
CA LEU A 141 -17.53 27.20 4.59
C LEU A 141 -18.02 25.78 4.32
N VAL A 142 -18.42 25.52 3.08
CA VAL A 142 -18.78 24.18 2.59
C VAL A 142 -17.90 23.84 1.39
N ALA A 143 -17.34 22.63 1.39
CA ALA A 143 -16.59 22.08 0.27
C ALA A 143 -17.19 20.73 -0.16
N ALA A 144 -17.14 20.43 -1.46
CA ALA A 144 -17.67 19.19 -2.02
C ALA A 144 -16.74 18.60 -3.09
N MET A 145 -16.52 17.29 -3.03
CA MET A 145 -15.68 16.50 -3.93
C MET A 145 -16.51 15.41 -4.61
N GLY A 146 -16.31 15.22 -5.91
CA GLY A 146 -17.05 14.27 -6.76
C GLY A 146 -16.50 12.84 -6.77
N TYR A 147 -17.11 12.01 -7.62
CA TYR A 147 -16.89 10.56 -7.73
C TYR A 147 -15.61 10.16 -8.48
N ASP A 148 -15.11 11.04 -9.35
CA ASP A 148 -13.88 10.86 -10.11
C ASP A 148 -12.80 11.80 -9.54
N ASP A 149 -11.56 11.29 -9.41
CA ASP A 149 -10.39 12.04 -8.89
C ASP A 149 -10.30 13.43 -9.57
N GLY A 150 -10.67 14.47 -8.84
CA GLY A 150 -10.50 15.87 -9.23
C GLY A 150 -11.69 16.58 -9.88
N GLU A 151 -12.89 15.97 -9.95
CA GLU A 151 -14.09 16.70 -10.41
C GLU A 151 -14.79 17.49 -9.30
N GLN A 152 -14.94 18.80 -9.52
CA GLN A 152 -15.70 19.70 -8.65
C GLN A 152 -17.18 19.28 -8.55
N TRP A 153 -17.63 18.88 -7.37
CA TRP A 153 -19.03 18.48 -7.16
C TRP A 153 -19.94 19.63 -6.76
N THR A 154 -20.28 20.47 -7.74
CA THR A 154 -21.22 21.60 -7.53
C THR A 154 -22.61 21.16 -7.06
N GLY A 155 -23.05 19.95 -7.44
CA GLY A 155 -24.29 19.35 -6.95
C GLY A 155 -24.31 19.13 -5.44
N GLY A 156 -23.17 18.76 -4.85
CA GLY A 156 -23.01 18.65 -3.39
C GLY A 156 -23.21 19.98 -2.67
N ILE A 157 -22.66 21.07 -3.21
CA ILE A 157 -22.86 22.42 -2.67
C ILE A 157 -24.33 22.86 -2.73
N ASP A 158 -25.03 22.55 -3.83
CA ASP A 158 -26.46 22.86 -3.97
C ASP A 158 -27.34 22.04 -3.01
N ALA A 159 -26.97 20.79 -2.76
CA ALA A 159 -27.62 19.94 -1.76
C ALA A 159 -27.40 20.47 -0.33
N ALA A 160 -26.18 20.89 0.00
CA ALA A 160 -25.87 21.52 1.28
C ALA A 160 -26.68 22.80 1.52
N ARG A 161 -26.80 23.66 0.50
CA ARG A 161 -27.65 24.86 0.56
C ARG A 161 -29.12 24.50 0.78
N SER A 162 -29.60 23.45 0.12
CA SER A 162 -30.98 22.99 0.27
C SER A 162 -31.28 22.47 1.68
N ALA A 163 -30.31 21.79 2.30
CA ALA A 163 -30.40 21.34 3.69
C ALA A 163 -30.43 22.53 4.66
N ALA A 164 -29.50 23.48 4.53
CA ALA A 164 -29.42 24.67 5.37
C ALA A 164 -30.69 25.55 5.31
N GLU A 165 -31.31 25.66 4.14
CA GLU A 165 -32.57 26.39 3.95
C GLU A 165 -33.80 25.64 4.50
N GLY A 166 -33.64 24.41 4.98
CA GLY A 166 -34.73 23.52 5.42
C GLY A 166 -35.61 23.01 4.27
N SER A 167 -35.12 23.07 3.03
CA SER A 167 -35.81 22.54 1.84
C SER A 167 -35.70 21.01 1.75
N THR A 168 -34.63 20.44 2.30
CA THR A 168 -34.38 19.00 2.48
C THR A 168 -33.96 18.71 3.92
N ALA A 169 -34.07 17.47 4.36
CA ALA A 169 -33.62 17.08 5.70
C ALA A 169 -32.09 17.18 5.81
N SER A 170 -31.60 17.67 6.94
CA SER A 170 -30.18 17.76 7.28
C SER A 170 -29.74 16.60 8.17
N LEU A 171 -28.44 16.44 8.38
CA LEU A 171 -27.93 15.48 9.36
C LEU A 171 -28.23 15.88 10.80
N ALA A 172 -28.43 17.18 11.08
CA ALA A 172 -28.90 17.64 12.39
C ALA A 172 -30.31 17.12 12.73
N ASP A 173 -31.15 16.85 11.71
CA ASP A 173 -32.49 16.27 11.89
C ASP A 173 -32.48 14.74 12.14
N SER A 174 -31.30 14.11 12.11
CA SER A 174 -31.17 12.66 12.22
C SER A 174 -31.06 12.19 13.67
N ASP A 175 -32.16 11.64 14.21
CA ASP A 175 -32.17 10.99 15.53
C ASP A 175 -31.05 9.95 15.68
N ARG A 176 -30.73 9.23 14.59
CA ARG A 176 -29.67 8.21 14.56
C ARG A 176 -28.30 8.82 14.82
N ILE A 177 -27.97 9.93 14.14
CA ILE A 177 -26.68 10.61 14.31
C ILE A 177 -26.60 11.21 15.71
N ALA A 178 -27.64 11.92 16.15
CA ALA A 178 -27.67 12.51 17.48
C ALA A 178 -27.47 11.46 18.58
N THR A 179 -28.14 10.30 18.47
CA THR A 179 -28.06 9.23 19.48
C THR A 179 -26.64 8.66 19.66
N VAL A 180 -25.88 8.52 18.56
CA VAL A 180 -24.53 7.92 18.60
C VAL A 180 -23.42 8.94 18.84
N VAL A 181 -23.65 10.22 18.52
CA VAL A 181 -22.66 11.30 18.72
C VAL A 181 -22.77 11.93 20.11
N GLU A 182 -23.97 12.06 20.67
CA GLU A 182 -24.18 12.67 22.00
C GLU A 182 -23.24 12.15 23.11
N PRO A 183 -22.97 10.83 23.26
CA PRO A 183 -22.06 10.34 24.30
C PRO A 183 -20.59 10.69 24.11
N VAL A 184 -20.21 11.13 22.91
CA VAL A 184 -18.82 11.31 22.47
C VAL A 184 -18.56 12.70 21.91
N VAL A 185 -19.45 13.65 22.18
CA VAL A 185 -19.40 14.98 21.58
C VAL A 185 -18.24 15.84 22.06
N ASP A 186 -17.69 15.51 23.23
CA ASP A 186 -16.49 16.12 23.82
C ASP A 186 -15.19 15.42 23.38
N GLU A 187 -15.26 14.40 22.51
CA GLU A 187 -14.07 13.72 21.99
C GLU A 187 -13.51 14.46 20.76
N GLN A 188 -12.20 14.44 20.58
CA GLN A 188 -11.52 15.20 19.51
C GLN A 188 -11.92 14.75 18.11
N LEU A 189 -12.06 13.43 17.91
CA LEU A 189 -12.44 12.83 16.64
C LEU A 189 -13.57 11.83 16.87
N VAL A 190 -14.67 11.97 16.12
CA VAL A 190 -15.80 11.03 16.13
C VAL A 190 -16.07 10.56 14.71
N ARG A 191 -16.14 9.25 14.51
CA ARG A 191 -16.46 8.63 13.22
C ARG A 191 -17.73 7.82 13.35
N VAL A 192 -18.74 8.18 12.58
CA VAL A 192 -20.03 7.51 12.54
C VAL A 192 -20.15 6.70 11.25
N ILE A 193 -20.39 5.40 11.41
CA ILE A 193 -20.80 4.49 10.34
C ILE A 193 -22.32 4.40 10.42
N THR A 194 -22.99 4.95 9.41
CA THR A 194 -24.46 5.12 9.37
C THR A 194 -25.20 3.91 8.79
N ARG A 195 -24.45 3.02 8.13
CA ARG A 195 -24.88 1.76 7.55
C ARG A 195 -23.86 0.69 7.89
N PHE A 196 -24.29 -0.31 8.64
CA PHE A 196 -23.47 -1.44 9.02
C PHE A 196 -23.93 -2.65 8.21
N ASP A 197 -23.30 -2.91 7.05
CA ASP A 197 -23.57 -4.10 6.24
C ASP A 197 -22.43 -5.12 6.38
N GLY A 198 -22.74 -6.34 6.81
CA GLY A 198 -21.75 -7.34 7.20
C GLY A 198 -20.78 -7.79 6.08
N GLU A 199 -21.02 -7.42 4.83
CA GLU A 199 -20.14 -7.70 3.68
C GLU A 199 -19.02 -6.66 3.52
N ARG A 200 -19.18 -5.43 4.04
CA ARG A 200 -18.21 -4.32 3.90
C ARG A 200 -17.83 -3.63 5.21
N SER A 201 -18.59 -3.90 6.28
CA SER A 201 -18.23 -3.48 7.64
C SER A 201 -16.87 -4.08 7.98
N TYR A 202 -15.88 -3.22 8.17
CA TYR A 202 -14.51 -3.56 8.55
C TYR A 202 -14.44 -4.87 9.37
N ARG A 203 -13.58 -5.83 8.97
CA ARG A 203 -13.27 -7.09 9.71
C ARG A 203 -13.13 -6.88 11.23
N ARG A 204 -12.75 -5.65 11.63
CA ARG A 204 -12.83 -5.12 12.99
C ARG A 204 -14.08 -5.51 13.78
N TRP A 205 -15.28 -5.52 13.20
CA TRP A 205 -16.52 -5.60 13.98
C TRP A 205 -17.31 -6.89 13.80
N GLU A 206 -16.64 -7.97 13.39
CA GLU A 206 -17.26 -9.29 13.11
C GLU A 206 -18.07 -9.88 14.27
N SER A 207 -17.80 -9.45 15.51
CA SER A 207 -18.57 -9.89 16.68
C SER A 207 -19.98 -9.28 16.77
N LEU A 208 -20.24 -8.17 16.06
CA LEU A 208 -21.55 -7.53 16.01
C LEU A 208 -22.39 -8.09 14.87
N ASP A 209 -23.65 -8.44 15.18
CA ASP A 209 -24.63 -8.84 14.18
C ASP A 209 -25.02 -7.61 13.34
N ALA A 210 -24.62 -7.62 12.07
CA ALA A 210 -24.86 -6.50 11.18
C ALA A 210 -26.35 -6.22 10.95
N ASP A 211 -27.20 -7.24 11.04
CA ASP A 211 -28.65 -7.07 10.90
C ASP A 211 -29.31 -6.46 12.15
N ALA A 212 -28.57 -6.38 13.27
CA ALA A 212 -29.05 -5.89 14.55
C ALA A 212 -28.53 -4.49 14.93
N VAL A 213 -27.61 -3.91 14.13
CA VAL A 213 -26.96 -2.62 14.39
C VAL A 213 -27.40 -1.59 13.36
N ASP A 214 -28.04 -0.51 13.83
CA ASP A 214 -28.51 0.58 12.98
C ASP A 214 -27.39 1.58 12.64
N ALA A 215 -26.44 1.80 13.57
CA ALA A 215 -25.29 2.70 13.40
C ALA A 215 -24.22 2.45 14.48
N VAL A 216 -22.99 2.85 14.18
CA VAL A 216 -21.86 2.82 15.12
C VAL A 216 -21.13 4.16 15.10
N ALA A 217 -20.68 4.64 16.26
CA ALA A 217 -19.68 5.70 16.35
C ALA A 217 -18.41 5.19 17.05
N VAL A 218 -17.25 5.60 16.56
CA VAL A 218 -15.96 5.39 17.21
C VAL A 218 -15.34 6.75 17.41
N ALA A 219 -15.02 7.07 18.66
CA ALA A 219 -14.45 8.34 19.03
C ALA A 219 -13.10 8.16 19.73
N SER A 220 -12.21 9.14 19.57
CA SER A 220 -10.88 9.13 20.15
C SER A 220 -10.50 10.50 20.71
N THR A 221 -9.80 10.47 21.84
CA THR A 221 -9.12 11.63 22.43
C THR A 221 -7.72 11.23 22.86
N GLU A 222 -6.73 12.01 22.50
CA GLU A 222 -5.35 11.81 22.95
C GLU A 222 -5.18 12.26 24.40
N LEU A 223 -4.54 11.42 25.20
CA LEU A 223 -4.20 11.70 26.60
C LEU A 223 -2.68 11.90 26.78
N GLY A 224 -1.89 11.43 25.81
CA GLY A 224 -0.44 11.57 25.71
C GLY A 224 0.07 10.94 24.41
N GLU A 225 1.37 10.98 24.18
CA GLU A 225 2.01 10.60 22.89
C GLU A 225 1.61 9.21 22.38
N ARG A 226 1.37 8.26 23.30
CA ARG A 226 0.93 6.90 22.97
C ARG A 226 -0.31 6.46 23.72
N THR A 227 -0.91 7.33 24.52
CA THR A 227 -2.13 7.00 25.28
C THR A 227 -3.30 7.75 24.71
N SER A 228 -4.36 7.03 24.33
CA SER A 228 -5.62 7.62 23.90
C SER A 228 -6.80 7.00 24.64
N ARG A 229 -7.83 7.80 24.87
CA ARG A 229 -9.16 7.30 25.20
C ARG A 229 -9.90 6.99 23.92
N GLN A 230 -10.49 5.81 23.83
CA GLN A 230 -11.34 5.41 22.70
C GLN A 230 -12.73 5.11 23.23
N THR A 231 -13.76 5.71 22.64
CA THR A 231 -15.16 5.46 22.99
C THR A 231 -15.91 4.91 21.79
N PHE A 232 -16.42 3.70 21.93
CA PHE A 232 -17.25 3.01 20.96
C PHE A 232 -18.73 3.12 21.35
N VAL A 233 -19.58 3.55 20.42
CA VAL A 233 -21.03 3.64 20.61
C VAL A 233 -21.73 2.82 19.53
N ALA A 234 -22.56 1.85 19.90
CA ALA A 234 -23.42 1.14 18.96
C ALA A 234 -24.89 1.44 19.25
N LEU A 235 -25.62 1.79 18.19
CA LEU A 235 -27.07 1.89 18.21
C LEU A 235 -27.65 0.63 17.58
N PHE A 236 -28.36 -0.16 18.38
CA PHE A 236 -29.00 -1.38 17.95
C PHE A 236 -30.42 -1.10 17.44
N SER A 237 -30.91 -1.95 16.54
CA SER A 237 -32.29 -1.87 16.05
C SER A 237 -33.30 -2.08 17.18
N ASP A 238 -32.97 -2.95 18.15
CA ASP A 238 -33.81 -3.29 19.31
C ASP A 238 -33.00 -3.33 20.62
N GLU A 239 -33.63 -2.98 21.74
CA GLU A 239 -33.01 -2.99 23.09
C GLU A 239 -32.60 -4.41 23.51
N SER A 240 -33.34 -5.44 23.06
CA SER A 240 -32.99 -6.83 23.33
C SER A 240 -31.75 -7.32 22.59
N SER A 241 -31.27 -6.57 21.60
CA SER A 241 -30.05 -6.89 20.85
C SER A 241 -28.79 -6.30 21.49
N VAL A 242 -28.95 -5.43 22.49
CA VAL A 242 -27.82 -4.84 23.21
C VAL A 242 -27.22 -5.89 24.15
N ASP A 243 -26.06 -6.41 23.78
CA ASP A 243 -25.30 -7.36 24.60
C ASP A 243 -23.95 -6.77 25.02
N ALA A 244 -23.79 -6.61 26.33
CA ALA A 244 -22.58 -6.03 26.90
C ALA A 244 -21.34 -6.92 26.76
N GLU A 245 -21.48 -8.25 26.63
CA GLU A 245 -20.34 -9.13 26.36
C GLU A 245 -19.92 -9.04 24.89
N THR A 246 -20.87 -9.02 23.96
CA THR A 246 -20.61 -8.78 22.54
C THR A 246 -19.88 -7.45 22.31
N LEU A 247 -20.32 -6.37 22.97
CA LEU A 247 -19.65 -5.07 22.92
C LEU A 247 -18.22 -5.10 23.47
N ARG A 248 -17.96 -5.91 24.51
CA ARG A 248 -16.61 -6.11 25.05
C ARG A 248 -15.72 -6.84 24.07
N THR A 249 -16.21 -7.95 23.52
CA THR A 249 -15.49 -8.75 22.52
C THR A 249 -15.21 -7.92 21.27
N ALA A 250 -16.16 -7.09 20.84
CA ALA A 250 -15.95 -6.12 19.76
C ALA A 250 -14.73 -5.25 20.03
N VAL A 251 -14.67 -4.56 21.17
CA VAL A 251 -13.54 -3.68 21.50
C VAL A 251 -12.23 -4.46 21.72
N GLU A 252 -12.25 -5.63 22.35
CA GLU A 252 -11.07 -6.47 22.54
C GLU A 252 -10.46 -6.92 21.21
N ASN A 253 -11.29 -7.32 20.24
CA ASN A 253 -10.83 -7.71 18.90
C ASN A 253 -10.23 -6.54 18.10
N ASN A 254 -10.52 -5.30 18.48
CA ASN A 254 -10.11 -4.10 17.74
C ASN A 254 -8.81 -3.48 18.23
N TRP A 255 -8.64 -3.42 19.55
CA TRP A 255 -7.50 -2.77 20.19
C TRP A 255 -6.55 -3.75 20.89
N GLY A 256 -6.96 -5.00 21.10
CA GLY A 256 -6.09 -6.09 21.54
C GLY A 256 -5.38 -5.81 22.87
N GLU A 257 -4.09 -6.16 22.90
CA GLU A 257 -3.20 -5.85 24.02
C GLU A 257 -2.88 -4.35 24.05
N GLY A 258 -2.99 -3.71 25.23
CA GLY A 258 -2.81 -2.26 25.41
C GLY A 258 -4.01 -1.55 26.07
N ILE A 259 -5.13 -2.24 26.24
CA ILE A 259 -6.28 -1.71 27.00
C ILE A 259 -5.92 -1.66 28.50
N GLN A 260 -5.81 -0.47 29.05
CA GLN A 260 -5.52 -0.25 30.48
C GLN A 260 -6.79 -0.21 31.34
N GLU A 261 -7.83 0.47 30.84
CA GLU A 261 -9.10 0.64 31.54
C GLU A 261 -10.26 0.41 30.57
N ARG A 262 -11.39 -0.08 31.10
CA ARG A 262 -12.60 -0.33 30.32
C ARG A 262 -13.86 -0.07 31.13
N SER A 263 -14.79 0.69 30.58
CA SER A 263 -16.19 0.78 31.02
C SER A 263 -17.13 0.30 29.92
N VAL A 264 -18.28 -0.24 30.31
CA VAL A 264 -19.36 -0.63 29.38
C VAL A 264 -20.67 -0.17 29.99
N GLU A 265 -21.41 0.62 29.22
CA GLU A 265 -22.70 1.18 29.59
C GLU A 265 -23.74 0.82 28.54
N THR A 266 -24.97 0.57 28.97
CA THR A 266 -26.07 0.24 28.07
C THR A 266 -27.29 1.06 28.48
N ASP A 267 -27.90 1.77 27.53
CA ASP A 267 -29.05 2.62 27.75
C ASP A 267 -30.06 2.44 26.60
N GLY A 268 -31.15 1.73 26.89
CA GLY A 268 -32.13 1.35 25.87
C GLY A 268 -31.47 0.58 24.72
N ARG A 269 -31.53 1.17 23.51
CA ARG A 269 -30.93 0.59 22.30
C ARG A 269 -29.46 0.95 22.09
N ARG A 270 -28.86 1.73 22.97
CA ARG A 270 -27.49 2.23 22.85
C ARG A 270 -26.55 1.45 23.77
N GLY A 271 -25.46 0.94 23.21
CA GLY A 271 -24.31 0.45 23.97
C GLY A 271 -23.13 1.40 23.83
N VAL A 272 -22.43 1.68 24.93
CA VAL A 272 -21.23 2.52 24.96
C VAL A 272 -20.11 1.75 25.64
N VAL A 273 -18.93 1.73 25.03
CA VAL A 273 -17.71 1.15 25.61
C VAL A 273 -16.63 2.20 25.55
N THR A 274 -16.08 2.60 26.69
CA THR A 274 -14.91 3.48 26.75
C THR A 274 -13.71 2.68 27.20
N ILE A 275 -12.59 2.82 26.51
CA ILE A 275 -11.31 2.28 26.89
C ILE A 275 -10.24 3.37 26.98
N THR A 276 -9.29 3.16 27.87
CA THR A 276 -7.99 3.83 27.79
C THR A 276 -7.03 2.85 27.14
N TYR A 277 -6.47 3.24 26.00
CA TYR A 277 -5.58 2.42 25.18
C TYR A 277 -4.20 3.07 25.12
N GLU A 278 -3.18 2.30 25.47
CA GLU A 278 -1.79 2.67 25.24
C GLU A 278 -1.27 1.91 24.02
N GLN A 279 -0.94 2.66 22.98
CA GLN A 279 -0.40 2.13 21.75
C GLN A 279 0.96 1.46 22.03
N PRO A 280 1.19 0.23 21.56
CA PRO A 280 2.49 -0.40 21.62
C PRO A 280 3.57 0.46 20.93
N PRO A 281 4.82 0.43 21.41
CA PRO A 281 5.90 1.17 20.79
C PRO A 281 6.05 0.72 19.33
N GLN A 282 6.47 1.64 18.46
CA GLN A 282 6.74 1.36 17.05
C GLN A 282 8.26 1.41 16.80
N PRO A 283 8.77 0.70 15.79
CA PRO A 283 10.18 0.79 15.45
C PRO A 283 10.54 2.22 15.01
N ASP A 284 11.61 2.78 15.57
CA ASP A 284 12.19 4.08 15.20
C ASP A 284 13.52 3.87 14.49
N ARG A 285 13.45 3.85 13.17
CA ARG A 285 14.62 3.65 12.31
C ARG A 285 15.56 4.85 12.31
N ASP A 286 15.06 6.06 12.58
CA ASP A 286 15.89 7.27 12.59
C ASP A 286 16.74 7.36 13.86
N ALA A 287 16.26 6.78 14.97
CA ALA A 287 17.00 6.63 16.21
C ALA A 287 17.97 5.41 16.20
N SER A 288 17.69 4.41 15.36
CA SER A 288 18.44 3.16 15.30
C SER A 288 19.90 3.30 14.81
N PRO A 289 20.82 2.41 15.25
CA PRO A 289 22.16 2.33 14.68
C PRO A 289 22.11 1.85 13.23
N ASP A 290 23.01 2.37 12.38
CA ASP A 290 23.16 1.93 10.99
C ASP A 290 23.91 0.58 10.91
N ALA A 291 23.31 -0.47 11.47
CA ALA A 291 23.84 -1.83 11.54
C ALA A 291 22.97 -2.79 10.72
N HIS A 292 23.62 -3.73 10.01
CA HIS A 292 22.92 -4.65 9.12
C HIS A 292 23.28 -6.09 9.45
N PHE A 293 22.26 -6.91 9.66
CA PHE A 293 22.40 -8.33 9.96
C PHE A 293 21.87 -9.19 8.81
N ASP A 294 22.58 -10.28 8.52
CA ASP A 294 22.08 -11.36 7.67
C ASP A 294 21.65 -12.54 8.53
N ILE A 295 20.59 -13.23 8.07
CA ILE A 295 20.08 -14.45 8.68
C ILE A 295 20.12 -15.55 7.61
N GLU A 296 20.87 -16.60 7.88
CA GLU A 296 20.98 -17.78 7.03
C GLU A 296 20.44 -19.01 7.79
N TYR A 297 19.63 -19.83 7.12
CA TYR A 297 19.02 -21.00 7.72
C TYR A 297 19.69 -22.29 7.23
N ASP A 298 20.03 -23.18 8.16
CA ASP A 298 20.50 -24.55 7.88
C ASP A 298 19.43 -25.55 8.34
N ASP A 299 18.69 -26.08 7.37
CA ASP A 299 17.65 -27.08 7.58
C ASP A 299 18.23 -28.41 8.12
N GLY A 300 19.43 -28.81 7.71
CA GLY A 300 20.07 -30.03 8.21
C GLY A 300 20.39 -29.97 9.71
N ALA A 301 20.68 -28.78 10.23
CA ALA A 301 20.95 -28.52 11.64
C ALA A 301 19.73 -28.05 12.45
N ALA A 302 18.65 -27.59 11.80
CA ALA A 302 17.55 -26.86 12.42
C ALA A 302 18.03 -25.60 13.16
N GLU A 303 18.94 -24.85 12.53
CA GLU A 303 19.61 -23.70 13.13
C GLU A 303 19.63 -22.52 12.16
N ALA A 304 19.47 -21.31 12.70
CA ALA A 304 19.68 -20.05 11.97
C ALA A 304 20.96 -19.37 12.47
N THR A 305 21.85 -19.02 11.55
CA THR A 305 23.03 -18.20 11.84
C THR A 305 22.70 -16.74 11.59
N VAL A 306 22.88 -15.93 12.63
CA VAL A 306 22.68 -14.48 12.58
C VAL A 306 24.06 -13.82 12.58
N THR A 307 24.38 -13.10 11.52
CA THR A 307 25.71 -12.48 11.33
C THR A 307 25.57 -10.98 11.19
N HIS A 308 26.35 -10.20 11.93
CA HIS A 308 26.49 -8.78 11.66
C HIS A 308 27.31 -8.59 10.38
N ARG A 309 26.68 -8.21 9.27
CA ARG A 309 27.32 -8.16 7.95
C ARG A 309 28.17 -6.90 7.78
N SER A 310 27.64 -5.76 8.16
CA SER A 310 28.23 -4.45 7.91
C SER A 310 27.49 -3.37 8.69
N GLY A 311 28.15 -2.23 8.91
CA GLY A 311 27.54 -1.07 9.54
C GLY A 311 28.25 -0.67 10.83
N GLU A 312 27.56 0.13 11.64
CA GLU A 312 27.99 0.54 12.97
C GLU A 312 28.07 -0.67 13.93
N SER A 313 29.03 -0.64 14.85
CA SER A 313 29.12 -1.61 15.94
C SER A 313 28.10 -1.30 17.02
N VAL A 314 27.36 -2.31 17.50
CA VAL A 314 26.27 -2.13 18.47
C VAL A 314 26.62 -2.80 19.80
N GLY A 315 26.16 -2.26 20.94
CA GLY A 315 26.31 -2.91 22.23
C GLY A 315 25.62 -4.27 22.22
N ALA A 316 26.30 -5.34 22.63
CA ALA A 316 25.71 -6.68 22.55
C ALA A 316 24.49 -6.84 23.50
N GLU A 317 24.44 -6.04 24.58
CA GLU A 317 23.32 -5.97 25.52
C GLU A 317 22.10 -5.20 24.99
N GLU A 318 22.26 -4.43 23.92
CA GLU A 318 21.19 -3.68 23.25
C GLU A 318 20.48 -4.52 22.18
N LEU A 319 21.02 -5.72 21.88
CA LEU A 319 20.51 -6.62 20.86
C LEU A 319 19.82 -7.83 21.49
N THR A 320 18.60 -8.10 21.03
CA THR A 320 17.87 -9.34 21.35
C THR A 320 17.51 -10.08 20.07
N VAL A 321 18.04 -11.29 19.91
CA VAL A 321 17.63 -12.24 18.87
C VAL A 321 16.39 -12.98 19.34
N LYS A 322 15.36 -13.01 18.48
CA LYS A 322 14.07 -13.64 18.77
C LYS A 322 13.71 -14.63 17.67
N VAL A 323 13.08 -15.74 18.06
CA VAL A 323 12.47 -16.73 17.16
C VAL A 323 10.99 -16.80 17.51
N ASP A 324 10.12 -16.57 16.54
CA ASP A 324 8.65 -16.49 16.71
C ASP A 324 8.22 -15.51 17.82
N GLY A 325 8.97 -14.41 17.94
CA GLY A 325 8.71 -13.36 18.93
C GLY A 325 9.30 -13.62 20.32
N GLU A 326 9.77 -14.83 20.60
CA GLU A 326 10.39 -15.20 21.88
C GLU A 326 11.92 -15.04 21.84
N PRO A 327 12.56 -14.42 22.86
CA PRO A 327 14.02 -14.37 22.95
C PRO A 327 14.64 -15.76 22.97
N THR A 328 15.71 -15.95 22.19
CA THR A 328 16.46 -17.20 22.13
C THR A 328 17.38 -17.40 23.33
N ASP A 329 17.73 -18.66 23.64
CA ASP A 329 18.70 -18.99 24.70
C ASP A 329 20.12 -18.48 24.39
N ALA A 330 20.49 -18.40 23.11
CA ALA A 330 21.75 -17.82 22.66
C ALA A 330 21.52 -16.38 22.19
N GLN A 331 22.32 -15.47 22.71
CA GLN A 331 22.31 -14.04 22.41
C GLN A 331 23.73 -13.54 22.11
N PHE A 332 23.84 -12.39 21.43
CA PHE A 332 25.16 -11.79 21.19
C PHE A 332 25.89 -11.45 22.50
N ALA A 333 25.15 -11.02 23.53
CA ALA A 333 25.68 -10.70 24.85
C ALA A 333 26.34 -11.90 25.57
N ASP A 334 26.09 -13.14 25.14
CA ASP A 334 26.72 -14.33 25.71
C ASP A 334 28.18 -14.49 25.26
N GLU A 335 28.52 -13.96 24.08
CA GLU A 335 29.83 -14.14 23.44
C GLU A 335 30.61 -12.82 23.29
N TYR A 336 29.89 -11.69 23.19
CA TYR A 336 30.43 -10.39 22.84
C TYR A 336 30.00 -9.32 23.84
N ASP A 337 30.86 -8.32 24.07
CA ASP A 337 30.49 -7.07 24.75
C ASP A 337 29.96 -6.04 23.73
N THR A 338 30.48 -6.08 22.50
CA THR A 338 30.14 -5.21 21.37
C THR A 338 30.17 -6.06 20.12
N VAL A 339 29.13 -5.94 19.28
CA VAL A 339 28.99 -6.71 18.05
C VAL A 339 29.58 -5.90 16.89
N GLU A 340 30.61 -6.45 16.25
CA GLU A 340 31.30 -5.86 15.10
C GLU A 340 31.05 -6.68 13.82
N ALA A 341 31.39 -6.11 12.66
CA ALA A 341 31.12 -6.79 11.39
C ALA A 341 31.89 -8.12 11.29
N GLY A 342 31.18 -9.20 10.99
CA GLY A 342 31.67 -10.57 10.96
C GLY A 342 31.40 -11.38 12.23
N ASP A 343 30.94 -10.75 13.32
CA ASP A 343 30.47 -11.47 14.50
C ASP A 343 29.14 -12.17 14.22
N ALA A 344 29.01 -13.39 14.73
CA ALA A 344 27.87 -14.23 14.44
C ALA A 344 27.54 -15.13 15.63
N ILE A 345 26.25 -15.40 15.79
CA ILE A 345 25.74 -16.44 16.70
C ILE A 345 24.85 -17.40 15.93
N THR A 346 24.60 -18.57 16.51
CA THR A 346 23.67 -19.56 15.95
C THR A 346 22.56 -19.83 16.96
N VAL A 347 21.32 -19.83 16.49
CA VAL A 347 20.13 -20.06 17.29
C VAL A 347 19.32 -21.22 16.72
N ALA A 348 18.66 -21.98 17.58
CA ALA A 348 17.73 -23.02 17.13
C ALA A 348 16.51 -22.38 16.47
N ALA A 349 16.13 -22.87 15.29
CA ALA A 349 14.95 -22.41 14.57
C ALA A 349 14.36 -23.58 13.76
N ASP A 350 13.05 -23.81 13.91
CA ASP A 350 12.35 -24.77 13.07
C ASP A 350 12.09 -24.16 11.67
N PRO A 351 11.83 -24.98 10.63
CA PRO A 351 11.46 -24.46 9.33
C PRO A 351 10.24 -23.54 9.43
N PHE A 352 10.30 -22.42 8.74
CA PHE A 352 9.29 -21.39 8.67
C PHE A 352 9.05 -20.60 9.98
N SER A 353 9.96 -20.72 10.96
CA SER A 353 10.01 -19.80 12.09
C SER A 353 10.48 -18.41 11.69
N HIS A 354 9.97 -17.38 12.36
CA HIS A 354 10.36 -15.99 12.15
C HIS A 354 11.54 -15.62 13.04
N VAL A 355 12.71 -15.40 12.46
CA VAL A 355 13.94 -15.02 13.16
C VAL A 355 14.16 -13.53 12.97
N ARG A 356 14.42 -12.82 14.07
CA ARG A 356 14.69 -11.37 14.03
C ARG A 356 15.73 -10.90 15.01
N VAL A 357 16.36 -9.78 14.67
CA VAL A 357 17.30 -9.04 15.52
C VAL A 357 16.65 -7.73 15.92
N ARG A 358 16.27 -7.62 17.20
CA ARG A 358 15.73 -6.38 17.76
C ARG A 358 16.85 -5.60 18.43
N TRP A 359 16.94 -4.32 18.12
CA TRP A 359 17.73 -3.34 18.88
C TRP A 359 16.80 -2.57 19.81
N GLU A 360 17.24 -2.30 21.04
CA GLU A 360 16.55 -1.47 22.03
C GLU A 360 17.50 -0.33 22.46
N ASP A 361 16.98 0.90 22.50
CA ASP A 361 17.78 2.06 22.88
C ASP A 361 18.15 1.98 24.38
N PRO A 362 19.44 2.07 24.74
CA PRO A 362 19.89 2.00 26.12
C PRO A 362 19.44 3.20 26.99
N GLU A 363 19.11 4.33 26.37
CA GLU A 363 18.63 5.55 27.04
C GLU A 363 17.10 5.62 27.12
N ASP A 364 16.39 4.88 26.26
CA ASP A 364 14.93 4.84 26.20
C ASP A 364 14.38 3.45 25.86
N GLU A 365 13.84 2.75 26.88
CA GLU A 365 13.27 1.40 26.73
C GLU A 365 12.07 1.33 25.77
N GLU A 366 11.48 2.47 25.40
CA GLU A 366 10.38 2.55 24.45
C GLU A 366 10.84 2.69 22.99
N THR A 367 12.08 3.11 22.77
CA THR A 367 12.69 3.27 21.46
C THR A 367 13.38 1.96 21.05
N PHE A 368 12.99 1.41 19.90
CA PHE A 368 13.56 0.16 19.40
C PHE A 368 13.54 0.12 17.88
N ASP A 369 14.26 -0.81 17.27
CA ASP A 369 14.15 -1.12 15.83
C ASP A 369 14.36 -2.63 15.58
N HIS A 370 14.09 -3.07 14.35
CA HIS A 370 14.39 -4.40 13.83
C HIS A 370 15.49 -4.31 12.78
N LEU A 371 16.71 -4.71 13.18
CA LEU A 371 17.90 -4.61 12.33
C LEU A 371 18.01 -5.77 11.32
N ALA A 372 17.21 -6.82 11.51
CA ALA A 372 16.95 -7.87 10.54
C ALA A 372 15.68 -8.66 10.91
N ASP A 373 14.91 -9.06 9.90
CA ASP A 373 13.74 -9.95 10.01
C ASP A 373 13.76 -10.96 8.86
N ARG A 374 13.61 -12.25 9.16
CA ARG A 374 13.59 -13.30 8.14
C ARG A 374 12.82 -14.54 8.58
N ILE A 375 12.04 -15.11 7.66
CA ILE A 375 11.48 -16.46 7.83
C ILE A 375 12.60 -17.48 7.53
N ALA A 376 12.79 -18.44 8.43
CA ALA A 376 13.79 -19.50 8.35
C ALA A 376 13.38 -20.54 7.30
N TYR A 377 13.92 -20.45 6.09
CA TYR A 377 13.69 -21.47 5.06
C TYR A 377 14.88 -21.57 4.10
N ASP A 378 15.06 -22.75 3.54
CA ASP A 378 15.95 -22.99 2.40
C ASP A 378 15.09 -23.30 1.17
N ARG A 379 15.34 -22.60 0.05
CA ARG A 379 14.61 -22.82 -1.21
C ARG A 379 14.86 -24.21 -1.78
N SER A 380 16.01 -24.81 -1.48
CA SER A 380 16.37 -26.17 -1.90
C SER A 380 15.66 -27.27 -1.10
N SER A 381 14.92 -26.91 -0.04
CA SER A 381 13.98 -27.80 0.66
C SER A 381 12.69 -28.04 -0.15
N PHE A 382 12.62 -27.56 -1.39
CA PHE A 382 11.54 -27.85 -2.32
C PHE A 382 12.08 -28.27 -3.69
N GLU A 383 11.53 -29.35 -4.23
CA GLU A 383 11.64 -29.72 -5.63
C GLU A 383 10.31 -29.43 -6.33
N THR A 384 10.37 -28.96 -7.58
CA THR A 384 9.18 -28.59 -8.33
C THR A 384 9.16 -29.26 -9.68
N ALA A 385 7.98 -29.65 -10.13
CA ALA A 385 7.76 -30.25 -11.43
C ALA A 385 6.44 -29.73 -12.01
N TYR A 386 6.45 -29.34 -13.28
CA TYR A 386 5.25 -28.99 -14.02
C TYR A 386 5.02 -29.99 -15.15
N ALA A 387 3.82 -30.55 -15.21
CA ALA A 387 3.39 -31.45 -16.25
C ALA A 387 2.33 -30.76 -17.12
N VAL A 388 2.78 -30.16 -18.22
CA VAL A 388 1.93 -29.38 -19.14
C VAL A 388 0.74 -30.19 -19.67
N ASP A 389 0.93 -31.42 -20.14
CA ASP A 389 -0.14 -32.29 -20.66
C ASP A 389 -1.20 -32.66 -19.61
N ALA A 390 -0.85 -32.53 -18.33
CA ALA A 390 -1.73 -32.82 -17.21
C ALA A 390 -2.23 -31.54 -16.52
N GLU A 391 -1.83 -30.35 -16.99
CA GLU A 391 -2.10 -29.04 -16.38
C GLU A 391 -1.85 -29.08 -14.86
N ARG A 392 -0.69 -29.61 -14.45
CA ARG A 392 -0.42 -29.93 -13.03
C ARG A 392 0.96 -29.44 -12.60
N VAL A 393 1.01 -28.72 -11.49
CA VAL A 393 2.24 -28.48 -10.72
C VAL A 393 2.29 -29.44 -9.53
N THR A 394 3.44 -30.09 -9.35
CA THR A 394 3.78 -30.85 -8.15
C THR A 394 4.95 -30.16 -7.45
N ILE A 395 4.76 -29.83 -6.17
CA ILE A 395 5.79 -29.32 -5.29
C ILE A 395 6.07 -30.39 -4.25
N THR A 396 7.30 -30.91 -4.21
CA THR A 396 7.73 -31.94 -3.26
C THR A 396 8.61 -31.30 -2.21
N TYR A 397 8.25 -31.46 -0.94
CA TYR A 397 9.09 -31.02 0.16
C TYR A 397 10.28 -31.98 0.33
N THR A 398 11.50 -31.46 0.28
CA THR A 398 12.75 -32.20 0.38
C THR A 398 13.56 -31.84 1.62
N GLY A 399 13.04 -30.96 2.48
CA GLY A 399 13.70 -30.57 3.72
C GLY A 399 13.95 -31.72 4.68
N ASP A 400 15.06 -31.65 5.39
CA ASP A 400 15.51 -32.62 6.38
C ASP A 400 14.66 -32.56 7.68
N GLN A 401 14.15 -31.39 8.04
CA GLN A 401 13.27 -31.24 9.21
C GLN A 401 11.78 -31.33 8.84
N PRO A 402 10.94 -31.86 9.74
CA PRO A 402 9.51 -31.70 9.60
C PRO A 402 9.13 -30.21 9.73
N ALA A 403 8.18 -29.76 8.90
CA ALA A 403 7.76 -28.37 8.88
C ALA A 403 6.26 -28.20 9.17
N ASP A 404 5.95 -27.20 9.98
CA ASP A 404 4.57 -26.80 10.26
C ASP A 404 3.91 -26.20 9.01
N THR A 405 2.65 -26.57 8.76
CA THR A 405 1.88 -26.13 7.60
C THR A 405 0.88 -25.03 7.92
N ASP A 406 0.67 -24.71 9.20
CA ASP A 406 -0.33 -23.73 9.65
C ASP A 406 -0.03 -22.31 9.12
N ARG A 407 1.24 -22.04 8.79
CA ARG A 407 1.72 -20.75 8.27
C ARG A 407 1.91 -20.73 6.75
N LEU A 408 1.61 -21.84 6.08
CA LEU A 408 1.90 -22.02 4.66
C LEU A 408 0.62 -22.03 3.84
N GLU A 409 0.62 -21.26 2.76
CA GLU A 409 -0.49 -21.17 1.81
C GLU A 409 0.01 -21.44 0.39
N VAL A 410 -0.80 -22.17 -0.38
CA VAL A 410 -0.59 -22.35 -1.82
C VAL A 410 -1.35 -21.24 -2.53
N ASP A 411 -0.64 -20.43 -3.30
CA ASP A 411 -1.19 -19.39 -4.15
C ASP A 411 -1.18 -19.85 -5.60
N HIS A 412 -2.36 -19.99 -6.23
CA HIS A 412 -2.48 -20.17 -7.67
C HIS A 412 -2.95 -18.86 -8.31
N ARG A 413 -2.04 -18.23 -9.06
CA ARG A 413 -2.31 -17.00 -9.82
C ARG A 413 -2.37 -17.32 -11.31
N ARG A 414 -3.52 -17.02 -11.92
CA ARG A 414 -3.72 -17.19 -13.35
C ARG A 414 -3.18 -16.01 -14.16
N ASP A 415 -2.66 -16.26 -15.36
CA ASP A 415 -2.25 -15.21 -16.29
C ASP A 415 -3.48 -14.63 -17.00
N VAL A 416 -4.22 -13.75 -16.32
CA VAL A 416 -5.37 -13.06 -16.93
C VAL A 416 -4.85 -11.85 -17.69
N ARG A 417 -4.83 -11.92 -19.04
CA ARG A 417 -4.33 -10.87 -19.94
C ARG A 417 -5.39 -9.79 -20.31
N ASP A 418 -6.55 -9.77 -19.66
CA ASP A 418 -7.64 -8.79 -19.89
C ASP A 418 -8.17 -8.24 -18.55
N ASP A 419 -8.83 -7.06 -18.59
CA ASP A 419 -9.32 -6.11 -17.54
C ASP A 419 -9.78 -6.60 -16.13
N ASP A 420 -9.74 -7.88 -15.80
CA ASP A 420 -10.08 -8.46 -14.50
C ASP A 420 -8.85 -8.60 -13.56
N ALA A 421 -7.95 -7.60 -13.56
CA ALA A 421 -6.70 -7.60 -12.79
C ALA A 421 -6.87 -7.63 -11.24
N TYR A 422 -8.11 -7.73 -10.75
CA TYR A 422 -8.49 -7.75 -9.34
C TYR A 422 -8.94 -9.13 -8.84
N GLU A 423 -8.88 -10.20 -9.65
CA GLU A 423 -9.10 -11.54 -9.12
C GLU A 423 -7.98 -11.90 -8.14
N ARG A 424 -8.35 -11.99 -6.85
CA ARG A 424 -7.47 -12.45 -5.78
C ARG A 424 -7.00 -13.87 -6.12
N PRO A 425 -5.71 -14.21 -5.93
CA PRO A 425 -5.23 -15.58 -6.14
C PRO A 425 -6.08 -16.59 -5.37
N GLU A 426 -6.23 -17.79 -5.93
CA GLU A 426 -6.83 -18.91 -5.21
C GLU A 426 -5.85 -19.35 -4.12
N GLU A 427 -6.12 -18.95 -2.88
CA GLU A 427 -5.33 -19.26 -1.68
C GLU A 427 -5.87 -20.57 -1.06
N THR A 428 -5.02 -21.58 -0.91
CA THR A 428 -5.37 -22.85 -0.25
C THR A 428 -4.35 -23.17 0.85
N PRO A 429 -4.76 -23.33 2.13
CA PRO A 429 -3.83 -23.70 3.19
C PRO A 429 -3.10 -25.00 2.89
N VAL A 430 -1.78 -25.06 3.12
CA VAL A 430 -1.01 -26.30 2.91
C VAL A 430 -1.49 -27.42 3.84
N SER A 431 -2.06 -27.07 4.99
CA SER A 431 -2.68 -28.00 5.94
C SER A 431 -3.84 -28.83 5.35
N GLU A 432 -4.45 -28.40 4.23
CA GLU A 432 -5.42 -29.21 3.50
C GLU A 432 -4.78 -30.40 2.76
N TYR A 433 -3.49 -30.31 2.44
CA TYR A 433 -2.72 -31.38 1.82
C TYR A 433 -2.08 -32.29 2.87
N HIS A 434 -1.40 -31.69 3.85
CA HIS A 434 -0.67 -32.40 4.90
C HIS A 434 -0.70 -31.60 6.21
N GLU A 435 -0.93 -32.26 7.36
CA GLU A 435 -0.87 -31.60 8.68
C GLU A 435 0.55 -31.10 9.03
N THR A 436 1.58 -31.77 8.50
CA THR A 436 3.00 -31.44 8.69
C THR A 436 3.73 -31.89 7.42
N LEU A 437 4.65 -31.10 6.89
CA LEU A 437 5.47 -31.51 5.75
C LEU A 437 6.67 -32.31 6.23
N THR A 438 6.90 -33.45 5.59
CA THR A 438 8.06 -34.32 5.78
C THR A 438 8.68 -34.66 4.43
N ALA A 439 9.97 -35.01 4.43
CA ALA A 439 10.70 -35.27 3.19
C ALA A 439 9.98 -36.29 2.28
N GLY A 440 9.65 -35.86 1.07
CA GLY A 440 8.91 -36.61 0.06
C GLY A 440 7.41 -36.33 0.01
N ASP A 441 6.85 -35.49 0.88
CA ASP A 441 5.46 -35.07 0.80
C ASP A 441 5.22 -34.18 -0.42
N GLU A 442 4.14 -34.46 -1.15
CA GLU A 442 3.80 -33.81 -2.41
C GLU A 442 2.55 -32.93 -2.24
N ILE A 443 2.63 -31.70 -2.72
CA ILE A 443 1.51 -30.78 -2.90
C ILE A 443 1.22 -30.73 -4.39
N VAL A 444 -0.01 -31.07 -4.78
CA VAL A 444 -0.40 -31.21 -6.18
C VAL A 444 -1.49 -30.19 -6.51
N VAL A 445 -1.15 -29.25 -7.39
CA VAL A 445 -2.05 -28.21 -7.88
C VAL A 445 -2.47 -28.57 -9.31
N GLU A 446 -3.77 -28.76 -9.52
CA GLU A 446 -4.36 -29.09 -10.82
C GLU A 446 -4.90 -27.82 -11.52
N GLY A 447 -5.10 -27.89 -12.83
CA GLY A 447 -5.66 -26.78 -13.61
C GLY A 447 -4.67 -25.63 -13.84
N VAL A 448 -3.37 -25.93 -13.80
CA VAL A 448 -2.30 -24.96 -14.04
C VAL A 448 -1.97 -24.91 -15.52
N THR A 449 -2.26 -23.80 -16.16
CA THR A 449 -2.06 -23.58 -17.60
C THR A 449 -0.78 -22.76 -17.88
N PRO A 450 -0.20 -22.81 -19.09
CA PRO A 450 0.93 -21.98 -19.45
C PRO A 450 0.62 -20.49 -19.26
N GLY A 451 1.50 -19.79 -18.53
CA GLY A 451 1.32 -18.42 -18.09
C GLY A 451 1.15 -18.31 -16.59
N ASP A 452 0.48 -19.28 -15.97
CA ASP A 452 0.14 -19.29 -14.54
C ASP A 452 1.38 -19.31 -13.65
N ARG A 453 1.17 -18.90 -12.40
CA ARG A 453 2.17 -19.00 -11.33
C ARG A 453 1.57 -19.70 -10.13
N VAL A 454 2.29 -20.70 -9.63
CA VAL A 454 1.98 -21.38 -8.37
C VAL A 454 3.10 -21.05 -7.38
N SER A 455 2.77 -20.56 -6.20
CA SER A 455 3.74 -20.38 -5.11
C SER A 455 3.26 -20.98 -3.82
N ILE A 456 4.21 -21.36 -2.96
CA ILE A 456 3.93 -21.52 -1.54
C ILE A 456 4.43 -20.25 -0.87
N SER A 457 3.55 -19.58 -0.15
CA SER A 457 3.86 -18.45 0.72
C SER A 457 3.88 -18.89 2.17
N CYS A 458 4.73 -18.22 2.96
CA CYS A 458 4.74 -18.33 4.41
C CYS A 458 4.41 -16.97 5.00
N THR A 459 3.41 -16.95 5.87
CA THR A 459 2.97 -15.73 6.56
C THR A 459 3.02 -15.94 8.07
N VAL A 460 3.63 -14.99 8.77
CA VAL A 460 3.75 -14.98 10.23
C VAL A 460 3.11 -13.71 10.80
N GLU A 461 2.34 -13.86 11.87
CA GLU A 461 1.76 -12.73 12.58
C GLU A 461 2.83 -12.04 13.42
N VAL A 462 2.95 -10.71 13.30
CA VAL A 462 3.92 -9.90 14.03
C VAL A 462 3.18 -8.70 14.62
N GLY A 463 2.86 -8.78 15.92
CA GLY A 463 2.04 -7.77 16.58
C GLY A 463 0.64 -7.68 15.94
N ASN A 464 0.28 -6.48 15.46
CA ASN A 464 -1.00 -6.23 14.76
C ASN A 464 -0.88 -6.36 13.23
N GLY A 465 0.25 -6.84 12.71
CA GLY A 465 0.52 -7.02 11.29
C GLY A 465 0.92 -8.44 10.94
N ALA A 466 1.29 -8.63 9.68
CA ALA A 466 1.82 -9.89 9.19
C ALA A 466 3.08 -9.65 8.36
N TYR A 467 4.04 -10.55 8.46
CA TYR A 467 5.21 -10.62 7.60
C TYR A 467 5.09 -11.85 6.71
N GLY A 468 5.30 -11.69 5.41
CA GLY A 468 5.06 -12.76 4.43
C GLY A 468 6.15 -12.85 3.38
N THR A 469 6.42 -14.08 2.90
CA THR A 469 7.35 -14.32 1.79
C THR A 469 6.95 -15.53 0.97
N SER A 470 7.31 -15.57 -0.31
CA SER A 470 7.20 -16.80 -1.11
C SER A 470 8.43 -17.68 -0.86
N VAL A 471 8.19 -18.88 -0.33
CA VAL A 471 9.26 -19.85 -0.01
C VAL A 471 9.67 -20.67 -1.23
N VAL A 472 8.72 -20.96 -2.12
CA VAL A 472 8.96 -21.55 -3.45
C VAL A 472 7.94 -21.03 -4.45
N SER A 473 8.35 -20.90 -5.71
CA SER A 473 7.50 -20.43 -6.80
C SER A 473 7.82 -21.19 -8.08
N VAL A 474 6.78 -21.54 -8.82
CA VAL A 474 6.80 -22.20 -10.12
C VAL A 474 6.05 -21.33 -11.10
N ALA A 475 6.73 -20.81 -12.12
CA ALA A 475 6.05 -20.18 -13.25
C ALA A 475 5.86 -21.24 -14.34
N ALA A 476 4.59 -21.53 -14.68
CA ALA A 476 4.23 -22.45 -15.76
C ALA A 476 4.53 -21.80 -17.11
N ARG A 477 5.79 -21.55 -17.41
CA ARG A 477 6.25 -20.84 -18.60
C ARG A 477 7.39 -21.62 -19.26
N PRO A 478 7.50 -21.58 -20.60
CA PRO A 478 8.67 -22.08 -21.32
C PRO A 478 9.93 -21.38 -20.82
N SER A 479 11.03 -22.13 -20.79
CA SER A 479 12.35 -21.57 -20.57
C SER A 479 12.69 -20.52 -21.62
N GLY A 480 13.72 -19.73 -21.37
CA GLY A 480 14.27 -18.89 -22.42
C GLY A 480 13.80 -17.44 -22.41
N TYR A 481 14.78 -16.57 -22.60
CA TYR A 481 14.63 -15.16 -22.83
C TYR A 481 15.24 -14.84 -24.20
N PHE A 482 14.51 -14.08 -25.01
CA PHE A 482 14.94 -13.71 -26.35
C PHE A 482 14.95 -12.19 -26.47
N ALA A 483 16.06 -11.66 -26.99
CA ALA A 483 16.28 -10.24 -27.19
C ALA A 483 16.41 -9.94 -28.68
N VAL A 484 15.68 -8.94 -29.15
CA VAL A 484 15.88 -8.36 -30.47
C VAL A 484 17.09 -7.44 -30.38
N GLU A 485 18.09 -7.71 -31.20
CA GLU A 485 19.28 -6.87 -31.32
C GLU A 485 19.34 -6.29 -32.73
N ARG A 486 19.93 -5.11 -32.86
CA ARG A 486 20.13 -4.47 -34.14
C ARG A 486 21.55 -3.93 -34.21
N GLU A 487 22.31 -4.30 -35.23
CA GLU A 487 23.68 -3.83 -35.40
C GLU A 487 23.94 -3.52 -36.86
N ASN A 488 24.52 -2.36 -37.17
CA ASN A 488 24.85 -1.94 -38.54
C ASN A 488 23.67 -2.02 -39.53
N GLY A 489 22.44 -1.85 -39.03
CA GLY A 489 21.21 -1.92 -39.81
C GLY A 489 20.66 -3.31 -40.07
N GLU A 490 21.25 -4.35 -39.49
CA GLU A 490 20.78 -5.73 -39.54
C GLU A 490 20.10 -6.09 -38.21
N THR A 491 18.90 -6.66 -38.27
CA THR A 491 18.14 -7.11 -37.09
C THR A 491 18.43 -8.59 -36.84
N SER A 492 18.69 -8.97 -35.60
CA SER A 492 18.84 -10.34 -35.16
C SER A 492 17.98 -10.60 -33.93
N LEU A 493 17.66 -11.88 -33.71
CA LEU A 493 17.06 -12.34 -32.47
C LEU A 493 18.05 -13.26 -31.78
N VAL A 494 18.38 -12.93 -30.54
CA VAL A 494 19.38 -13.61 -29.73
C VAL A 494 18.71 -14.31 -28.57
N TYR A 495 19.07 -15.58 -28.36
CA TYR A 495 18.71 -16.32 -27.16
C TYR A 495 19.64 -15.91 -26.01
N ALA A 496 19.10 -15.22 -25.02
CA ALA A 496 19.83 -14.66 -23.90
C ALA A 496 19.83 -15.56 -22.65
N GLY A 497 19.50 -16.85 -22.82
CA GLY A 497 19.51 -17.84 -21.74
C GLY A 497 18.16 -17.97 -21.04
N ASP A 498 18.15 -18.59 -19.87
CA ASP A 498 16.95 -18.75 -19.03
C ASP A 498 17.06 -17.83 -17.81
N ALA A 499 15.99 -17.08 -17.51
CA ALA A 499 15.92 -16.20 -16.35
C ALA A 499 15.76 -16.98 -15.01
N GLY A 500 15.74 -18.31 -15.05
CA GLY A 500 15.88 -19.17 -13.87
C GLY A 500 14.58 -19.46 -13.12
N HIS A 501 13.43 -19.33 -13.79
CA HIS A 501 12.10 -19.48 -13.17
C HIS A 501 11.09 -20.27 -14.01
N ALA A 502 11.50 -20.80 -15.17
CA ALA A 502 10.63 -21.54 -16.06
C ALA A 502 10.47 -23.00 -15.62
N ALA A 503 9.22 -23.48 -15.69
CA ALA A 503 8.89 -24.86 -15.34
C ALA A 503 8.75 -25.79 -16.56
N ILE A 504 8.69 -25.23 -17.78
CA ILE A 504 8.62 -25.98 -19.03
C ILE A 504 10.01 -26.01 -19.66
N ASP A 505 10.62 -27.19 -19.72
CA ASP A 505 11.85 -27.46 -20.48
C ASP A 505 11.50 -27.57 -21.97
N ALA A 506 11.60 -26.45 -22.68
CA ALA A 506 11.17 -26.34 -24.07
C ALA A 506 12.32 -26.61 -25.06
N SER A 507 12.06 -27.43 -26.07
CA SER A 507 13.05 -27.70 -27.12
C SER A 507 13.09 -26.56 -28.15
N VAL A 508 14.20 -26.49 -28.89
CA VAL A 508 14.39 -25.46 -29.93
C VAL A 508 13.30 -25.49 -31.02
N ASP A 509 12.76 -26.67 -31.33
CA ASP A 509 11.70 -26.86 -32.33
C ASP A 509 10.29 -26.51 -31.83
N GLU A 510 10.12 -26.29 -30.52
CA GLU A 510 8.89 -25.75 -29.93
C GLU A 510 8.84 -24.22 -29.99
N TYR A 511 9.96 -23.54 -30.25
CA TYR A 511 9.94 -22.09 -30.48
C TYR A 511 9.64 -21.76 -31.93
N ARG A 512 8.74 -20.78 -32.09
CA ARG A 512 8.38 -20.20 -33.38
C ARG A 512 8.56 -18.69 -33.33
N VAL A 513 9.42 -18.20 -34.22
CA VAL A 513 9.71 -16.78 -34.36
C VAL A 513 8.82 -16.19 -35.45
N LEU A 514 8.11 -15.12 -35.10
CA LEU A 514 7.24 -14.33 -35.95
C LEU A 514 7.78 -12.91 -36.10
N VAL A 515 7.59 -12.32 -37.27
CA VAL A 515 7.79 -10.89 -37.56
C VAL A 515 6.45 -10.37 -38.08
N ASP A 516 5.87 -9.38 -37.39
CA ASP A 516 4.52 -8.85 -37.63
C ASP A 516 3.44 -9.95 -37.74
N GLY A 517 3.57 -10.98 -36.89
CA GLY A 517 2.67 -12.14 -36.85
C GLY A 517 2.88 -13.17 -37.98
N GLU A 518 3.81 -12.94 -38.92
CA GLU A 518 4.18 -13.90 -39.96
C GLU A 518 5.45 -14.68 -39.59
N PRO A 519 5.56 -15.99 -39.87
CA PRO A 519 6.74 -16.77 -39.52
C PRO A 519 8.00 -16.23 -40.20
N ALA A 520 9.06 -16.01 -39.41
CA ALA A 520 10.35 -15.57 -39.93
C ALA A 520 10.94 -16.61 -40.90
N ALA A 521 11.69 -16.14 -41.90
CA ALA A 521 12.29 -16.98 -42.93
C ALA A 521 13.32 -17.99 -42.40
N THR A 522 13.96 -17.65 -41.26
CA THR A 522 14.87 -18.52 -40.52
C THR A 522 14.29 -18.73 -39.13
N GLN A 523 14.28 -19.96 -38.65
CA GLN A 523 13.94 -20.31 -37.27
C GLN A 523 15.20 -20.80 -36.55
N PHE A 524 15.21 -20.78 -35.20
CA PHE A 524 16.33 -21.32 -34.45
C PHE A 524 16.57 -22.81 -34.74
N ALA A 525 15.50 -23.60 -34.88
CA ALA A 525 15.57 -25.03 -35.21
C ALA A 525 16.15 -25.33 -36.59
N ASP A 526 16.27 -24.34 -37.49
CA ASP A 526 16.95 -24.51 -38.77
C ASP A 526 18.48 -24.50 -38.63
N ARG A 527 19.00 -23.89 -37.55
CA ARG A 527 20.44 -23.68 -37.31
C ARG A 527 20.99 -24.49 -36.15
N TYR A 528 20.18 -24.72 -35.12
CA TYR A 528 20.60 -25.28 -33.85
C TYR A 528 19.76 -26.51 -33.48
N ASP A 529 20.41 -27.51 -32.90
CA ASP A 529 19.73 -28.68 -32.31
C ASP A 529 19.31 -28.41 -30.85
N GLU A 530 20.00 -27.49 -30.16
CA GLU A 530 19.76 -27.03 -28.78
C GLU A 530 20.16 -25.54 -28.70
N LEU A 531 19.48 -24.75 -27.86
CA LEU A 531 19.81 -23.33 -27.68
C LEU A 531 20.80 -23.13 -26.54
N SER A 532 21.84 -22.35 -26.81
CA SER A 532 22.82 -21.84 -25.83
C SER A 532 22.79 -20.31 -25.82
N GLU A 533 23.06 -19.71 -24.66
CA GLU A 533 23.15 -18.25 -24.53
C GLU A 533 24.08 -17.66 -25.59
N GLY A 534 23.58 -16.65 -26.32
CA GLY A 534 24.25 -16.00 -27.44
C GLY A 534 23.98 -16.62 -28.82
N ASP A 535 23.22 -17.72 -28.92
CA ASP A 535 22.75 -18.22 -30.20
C ASP A 535 21.81 -17.22 -30.87
N ALA A 536 21.98 -17.01 -32.18
CA ALA A 536 21.32 -15.92 -32.89
C ALA A 536 20.85 -16.34 -34.29
N ILE A 537 19.71 -15.75 -34.68
CA ILE A 537 19.20 -15.81 -36.06
C ILE A 537 19.04 -14.41 -36.62
N ASP A 538 19.33 -14.25 -37.91
CA ASP A 538 19.10 -13.00 -38.61
C ASP A 538 17.63 -12.89 -38.99
N LEU A 539 17.04 -11.71 -38.78
CA LEU A 539 15.65 -11.41 -39.08
C LEU A 539 15.55 -10.38 -40.22
N ASP A 540 14.64 -10.63 -41.14
CA ASP A 540 14.21 -9.65 -42.14
C ASP A 540 13.09 -8.81 -41.53
N ALA A 541 13.46 -7.94 -40.58
CA ALA A 541 12.54 -7.10 -39.81
C ALA A 541 13.01 -5.64 -39.82
N ASP A 542 12.13 -4.76 -40.31
CA ASP A 542 12.33 -3.31 -40.37
C ASP A 542 12.10 -2.65 -38.99
N LEU A 543 12.54 -1.40 -38.82
CA LEU A 543 12.23 -0.60 -37.63
C LEU A 543 10.71 -0.52 -37.42
N GLY A 544 10.28 -0.68 -36.17
CA GLY A 544 8.85 -0.69 -35.81
C GLY A 544 8.13 -2.02 -36.05
N ALA A 545 8.77 -3.02 -36.69
CA ALA A 545 8.20 -4.36 -36.81
C ALA A 545 8.14 -5.04 -35.43
N GLU A 546 7.09 -5.81 -35.18
CA GLU A 546 6.95 -6.60 -33.96
C GLU A 546 7.58 -7.98 -34.15
N VAL A 547 8.58 -8.30 -33.34
CA VAL A 547 9.19 -9.63 -33.29
C VAL A 547 8.62 -10.37 -32.09
N THR A 548 7.93 -11.47 -32.37
CA THR A 548 7.30 -12.32 -31.36
C THR A 548 7.96 -13.69 -31.37
N VAL A 549 8.28 -14.22 -30.19
CA VAL A 549 8.62 -15.64 -30.04
C VAL A 549 7.47 -16.33 -29.34
N GLU A 550 6.85 -17.26 -30.03
CA GLU A 550 5.85 -18.15 -29.47
C GLU A 550 6.51 -19.48 -29.09
N TRP A 551 6.15 -20.01 -27.93
CA TRP A 551 6.32 -21.43 -27.63
C TRP A 551 5.07 -22.18 -28.10
N VAL A 552 5.28 -23.29 -28.78
CA VAL A 552 4.26 -24.14 -29.42
C VAL A 552 4.50 -25.59 -29.01
N GLY A 553 4.19 -25.91 -27.75
CA GLY A 553 4.25 -27.27 -27.22
C GLY A 553 2.90 -27.73 -26.66
N ALA A 554 2.75 -29.05 -26.51
CA ALA A 554 1.57 -29.69 -25.87
C ALA A 554 0.19 -29.21 -26.37
N ASP A 555 0.04 -28.96 -27.68
CA ASP A 555 -1.17 -28.42 -28.33
C ASP A 555 -1.57 -26.98 -27.92
N GLU A 556 -0.73 -26.30 -27.14
CA GLU A 556 -0.91 -24.91 -26.72
C GLU A 556 0.04 -23.94 -27.44
N ARG A 557 -0.25 -22.64 -27.32
CA ARG A 557 0.63 -21.57 -27.78
C ARG A 557 0.72 -20.50 -26.70
N MET A 558 1.94 -20.10 -26.41
CA MET A 558 2.21 -19.03 -25.46
C MET A 558 3.23 -18.07 -26.07
N GLU A 559 2.94 -16.77 -25.99
CA GLU A 559 3.95 -15.75 -26.27
C GLU A 559 5.00 -15.74 -25.14
N VAL A 560 6.26 -15.93 -25.53
CA VAL A 560 7.43 -15.93 -24.63
C VAL A 560 8.05 -14.54 -24.57
N THR A 561 8.18 -13.89 -25.73
CA THR A 561 8.62 -12.51 -25.85
C THR A 561 7.87 -11.83 -26.98
N SER A 562 7.63 -10.53 -26.84
CA SER A 562 7.22 -9.64 -27.91
C SER A 562 7.99 -8.33 -27.79
N GLN A 563 8.76 -8.00 -28.82
CA GLN A 563 9.62 -6.82 -28.84
C GLN A 563 9.52 -6.14 -30.19
N VAL A 564 9.39 -4.82 -30.17
CA VAL A 564 9.41 -4.00 -31.38
C VAL A 564 10.86 -3.71 -31.74
N VAL A 565 11.21 -3.83 -33.01
CA VAL A 565 12.55 -3.48 -33.50
C VAL A 565 12.76 -1.97 -33.36
N THR A 566 13.73 -1.58 -32.52
CA THR A 566 14.14 -0.18 -32.32
C THR A 566 15.49 0.09 -33.00
N PRO A 567 15.81 1.36 -33.32
CA PRO A 567 17.14 1.72 -33.78
C PRO A 567 18.19 1.47 -32.68
N ASP A 568 19.40 1.05 -33.07
CA ASP A 568 20.56 1.04 -32.17
C ASP A 568 21.14 2.46 -32.11
N VAL A 569 20.85 3.19 -31.03
CA VAL A 569 21.28 4.59 -30.85
C VAL A 569 21.55 4.87 -29.38
N SER A 570 22.56 5.69 -29.11
CA SER A 570 22.91 6.18 -27.77
C SER A 570 22.82 7.70 -27.69
N PHE A 571 22.38 8.23 -26.56
CA PHE A 571 22.29 9.66 -26.34
C PHE A 571 23.13 10.11 -25.13
N ALA A 572 23.78 11.27 -25.26
CA ALA A 572 24.41 11.97 -24.15
C ALA A 572 23.49 13.08 -23.66
N PHE A 573 23.37 13.20 -22.33
CA PHE A 573 22.54 14.22 -21.69
C PHE A 573 23.45 15.19 -20.92
N ASP A 574 23.33 16.48 -21.21
CA ASP A 574 24.06 17.54 -20.54
C ASP A 574 23.07 18.52 -19.91
N THR A 575 23.00 18.52 -18.57
CA THR A 575 22.16 19.47 -17.83
C THR A 575 22.82 20.86 -17.82
N LEU A 576 22.08 21.87 -18.25
CA LEU A 576 22.53 23.26 -18.36
C LEU A 576 22.10 24.08 -17.13
N ASP A 577 22.93 25.07 -16.77
CA ASP A 577 22.72 25.96 -15.61
C ASP A 577 21.39 26.77 -15.65
N ASP A 578 20.65 26.76 -16.76
CA ASP A 578 19.42 27.52 -16.96
C ASP A 578 18.15 26.67 -16.97
N GLY A 579 18.20 25.45 -16.43
CA GLY A 579 17.04 24.56 -16.27
C GLY A 579 16.65 23.84 -17.56
N ARG A 580 17.62 23.57 -18.42
CA ARG A 580 17.44 22.90 -19.71
C ARG A 580 18.38 21.71 -19.80
N VAL A 581 17.99 20.70 -20.57
CA VAL A 581 18.88 19.58 -20.91
C VAL A 581 19.19 19.63 -22.39
N GLU A 582 20.48 19.57 -22.73
CA GLU A 582 20.94 19.31 -24.10
C GLU A 582 21.09 17.80 -24.27
N ILE A 583 20.40 17.24 -25.25
CA ILE A 583 20.43 15.82 -25.58
C ILE A 583 21.11 15.70 -26.93
N THR A 584 22.22 14.96 -26.98
CA THR A 584 23.05 14.81 -28.18
C THR A 584 23.06 13.35 -28.60
N HIS A 585 22.87 13.08 -29.90
CA HIS A 585 23.10 11.74 -30.46
C HIS A 585 24.60 11.43 -30.37
N ASP A 586 24.97 10.47 -29.52
CA ASP A 586 26.37 10.15 -29.18
C ASP A 586 26.92 8.92 -29.94
N GLY A 587 26.08 8.29 -30.76
CA GLY A 587 26.49 7.13 -31.55
C GLY A 587 25.32 6.24 -31.97
N GLY A 588 25.61 5.34 -32.92
CA GLY A 588 24.63 4.40 -33.46
C GLY A 588 24.09 4.79 -34.84
N GLU A 589 22.93 4.24 -35.18
CA GLU A 589 22.25 4.46 -36.45
C GLU A 589 21.64 5.88 -36.56
N PRO A 590 21.60 6.45 -37.78
CA PRO A 590 20.84 7.66 -38.02
C PRO A 590 19.33 7.38 -37.94
N VAL A 591 18.58 8.25 -37.27
CA VAL A 591 17.14 8.07 -37.01
C VAL A 591 16.36 9.26 -37.58
N ASP A 592 15.11 9.04 -38.00
CA ASP A 592 14.22 10.13 -38.40
C ASP A 592 13.80 10.94 -37.16
N ALA A 593 14.01 12.26 -37.21
CA ALA A 593 13.71 13.16 -36.10
C ALA A 593 12.22 13.18 -35.74
N GLY A 594 11.34 12.89 -36.70
CA GLY A 594 9.91 12.81 -36.46
C GLY A 594 9.46 11.54 -35.76
N ASP A 595 10.33 10.52 -35.67
CA ASP A 595 10.07 9.28 -34.94
C ASP A 595 10.64 9.35 -33.50
N LEU A 596 11.44 10.38 -33.18
CA LEU A 596 12.03 10.59 -31.86
C LEU A 596 11.24 11.60 -31.02
N THR A 597 10.98 11.23 -29.77
CA THR A 597 10.33 12.09 -28.77
C THR A 597 11.14 12.12 -27.48
N VAL A 598 11.23 13.27 -26.85
CA VAL A 598 11.84 13.44 -25.51
C VAL A 598 10.71 13.54 -24.51
N THR A 599 10.70 12.64 -23.52
CA THR A 599 9.64 12.52 -22.53
C THR A 599 10.22 12.74 -21.14
N PHE A 600 9.54 13.58 -20.35
CA PHE A 600 9.89 13.83 -18.96
C PHE A 600 8.94 13.12 -18.01
N HIS A 601 9.49 12.44 -16.99
CA HIS A 601 8.72 11.79 -15.94
C HIS A 601 9.02 12.44 -14.59
N GLY A 602 7.96 12.79 -13.86
CA GLY A 602 8.01 13.44 -12.56
C GLY A 602 7.09 12.78 -11.53
N ASP A 603 6.86 13.49 -10.43
CA ASP A 603 5.94 13.06 -9.37
C ASP A 603 4.45 13.29 -9.74
N GLY A 604 4.19 14.03 -10.82
CA GLY A 604 2.85 14.31 -11.36
C GLY A 604 2.35 13.29 -12.42
N PRO A 605 1.04 13.29 -12.73
CA PRO A 605 0.46 12.42 -13.75
C PRO A 605 0.67 12.93 -15.20
N SER A 606 1.25 14.12 -15.37
CA SER A 606 1.48 14.74 -16.67
C SER A 606 2.84 14.32 -17.23
N GLU A 607 2.83 13.69 -18.40
CA GLU A 607 4.02 13.44 -19.20
C GLU A 607 4.22 14.61 -20.17
N ASP A 608 5.27 15.39 -19.97
CA ASP A 608 5.66 16.43 -20.93
C ASP A 608 6.52 15.81 -22.03
N THR A 609 6.03 15.91 -23.26
CA THR A 609 6.65 15.33 -24.45
C THR A 609 7.05 16.41 -25.46
N VAL A 610 8.28 16.33 -25.95
CA VAL A 610 8.84 17.23 -26.95
C VAL A 610 9.34 16.41 -28.14
N ALA A 611 8.79 16.63 -29.33
CA ALA A 611 9.31 16.01 -30.55
C ALA A 611 10.74 16.51 -30.83
N TRP A 612 11.62 15.60 -31.27
CA TRP A 612 12.99 15.97 -31.62
C TRP A 612 13.05 16.89 -32.84
N GLY A 613 12.25 16.59 -33.87
CA GLY A 613 12.19 17.40 -35.10
C GLY A 613 11.01 17.06 -36.00
N GLU A 614 11.04 17.55 -37.24
CA GLU A 614 10.00 17.21 -38.23
C GLU A 614 10.33 15.89 -38.94
N SER A 615 9.29 15.13 -39.32
CA SER A 615 9.48 13.90 -40.09
C SER A 615 10.22 14.16 -41.41
N GLY A 616 11.21 13.33 -41.72
CA GLY A 616 12.08 13.45 -42.89
C GLY A 616 13.37 14.24 -42.65
N GLU A 617 13.57 14.78 -41.44
CA GLU A 617 14.88 15.24 -40.97
C GLU A 617 15.61 14.05 -40.33
N THR A 618 16.91 13.91 -40.58
CA THR A 618 17.71 12.80 -40.05
C THR A 618 18.57 13.32 -38.92
N VAL A 619 18.55 12.61 -37.79
CA VAL A 619 19.42 12.82 -36.63
C VAL A 619 20.61 11.87 -36.75
N GLU A 620 21.82 12.43 -36.81
CA GLU A 620 23.08 11.69 -36.89
C GLU A 620 23.96 12.01 -35.67
N GLU A 621 25.05 11.25 -35.48
CA GLU A 621 26.03 11.47 -34.41
C GLU A 621 26.49 12.94 -34.37
N GLY A 622 26.33 13.57 -33.21
CA GLY A 622 26.65 14.97 -32.94
C GLY A 622 25.51 15.97 -33.14
N ASP A 623 24.35 15.54 -33.65
CA ASP A 623 23.14 16.36 -33.65
C ASP A 623 22.56 16.44 -32.24
N SER A 624 22.09 17.63 -31.83
CA SER A 624 21.53 17.87 -30.51
C SER A 624 20.22 18.63 -30.53
N ILE A 625 19.40 18.41 -29.50
CA ILE A 625 18.24 19.21 -29.15
C ILE A 625 18.41 19.74 -27.73
N THR A 626 17.98 20.98 -27.49
CA THR A 626 17.90 21.54 -26.14
C THR A 626 16.43 21.73 -25.77
N VAL A 627 16.02 21.12 -24.66
CA VAL A 627 14.64 21.16 -24.18
C VAL A 627 14.56 21.74 -22.76
N GLU A 628 13.46 22.42 -22.46
CA GLU A 628 13.19 22.91 -21.11
C GLU A 628 12.77 21.74 -20.21
N VAL A 629 13.35 21.67 -19.02
CA VAL A 629 13.04 20.63 -18.03
C VAL A 629 11.85 21.11 -17.21
N PRO A 630 10.74 20.36 -17.14
CA PRO A 630 9.62 20.67 -16.25
C PRO A 630 10.05 20.68 -14.77
N ASP A 631 9.47 21.56 -13.96
CA ASP A 631 9.87 21.77 -12.57
C ASP A 631 9.72 20.51 -11.68
N ASP A 632 8.84 19.57 -12.05
CA ASP A 632 8.59 18.32 -11.35
C ASP A 632 9.30 17.09 -11.96
N ALA A 633 10.02 17.27 -13.07
CA ALA A 633 10.68 16.18 -13.77
C ALA A 633 11.86 15.62 -12.96
N ARG A 634 11.90 14.29 -12.84
CA ARG A 634 12.97 13.51 -12.19
C ARG A 634 13.80 12.74 -13.20
N TYR A 635 13.24 12.47 -14.37
CA TYR A 635 13.85 11.67 -15.42
C TYR A 635 13.54 12.27 -16.79
N VAL A 636 14.49 12.14 -17.70
CA VAL A 636 14.32 12.42 -19.13
C VAL A 636 14.62 11.16 -19.92
N ILE A 637 13.78 10.83 -20.90
CA ILE A 637 13.89 9.63 -21.73
C ILE A 637 13.71 10.03 -23.20
N VAL A 638 14.59 9.55 -24.07
CA VAL A 638 14.38 9.61 -25.53
C VAL A 638 13.64 8.35 -25.97
N GLN A 639 12.56 8.52 -26.69
CA GLN A 639 11.68 7.45 -27.16
C GLN A 639 11.63 7.40 -28.69
N HIS A 640 11.44 6.19 -29.25
CA HIS A 640 11.10 5.96 -30.66
C HIS A 640 9.72 5.32 -30.74
N GLY A 641 8.73 6.08 -31.23
CA GLY A 641 7.32 5.75 -30.99
C GLY A 641 7.02 5.74 -29.48
N ASP A 642 6.42 4.65 -28.98
CA ASP A 642 6.07 4.51 -27.55
C ASP A 642 7.16 3.79 -26.71
N ARG A 643 8.35 3.53 -27.26
CA ARG A 643 9.43 2.77 -26.60
C ARG A 643 10.61 3.67 -26.23
N GLY A 644 11.03 3.61 -24.97
CA GLY A 644 12.27 4.26 -24.50
C GLY A 644 13.50 3.64 -25.13
N LEU A 645 14.40 4.49 -25.61
CA LEU A 645 15.71 4.13 -26.16
C LEU A 645 16.82 4.33 -25.12
N ASP A 646 16.85 5.52 -24.52
CA ASP A 646 17.90 5.94 -23.56
C ASP A 646 17.34 6.99 -22.60
N GLY A 647 17.94 7.17 -21.42
CA GLY A 647 17.46 8.14 -20.44
C GLY A 647 18.39 8.41 -19.27
N GLU A 648 18.21 9.57 -18.65
CA GLU A 648 19.01 10.03 -17.51
C GLU A 648 18.11 10.47 -16.35
N ARG A 649 18.58 10.18 -15.13
CA ARG A 649 18.00 10.75 -13.92
C ARG A 649 18.53 12.17 -13.74
N LEU A 650 17.62 13.13 -13.63
CA LEU A 650 17.95 14.53 -13.41
C LEU A 650 18.27 14.73 -11.92
N GLU A 651 19.43 15.31 -11.63
CA GLU A 651 19.82 15.67 -10.26
C GLU A 651 19.08 16.95 -9.80
N ASP A 652 18.68 17.00 -8.52
CA ASP A 652 18.01 18.16 -7.89
C ASP A 652 18.88 19.44 -7.84
#